data_AF-A0A182W5P3-F1
#
_entry.id   AF-A0A182W5P3-F1
#
_cell.length_a   1.000
_cell.length_b   1.000
_cell.length_c   1.000
_cell.angle_alpha   90.00
_cell.angle_beta   90.00
_cell.angle_gamma   90.00
#
_symmetry.space_group_name_H-M   'P 1'
#
loop_
_entity.id
_entity.type
_entity.pdbx_description
1 polymer ?
#
loop_
_entity_poly.entity_id
_entity_poly.type
_entity_poly.pdbx_seq_one_letter_code
_entity_poly.pdbx_strand_id
1 'polypeptide(L)'
;MASLARVLTFLVLLPAGLLWAESQAEGDLFSPSTIMSNIASKVLWRIIQEVGILDSDLSQSKPLNLDPSQQIIKQISRLSNDLHQSQTSLTEILGHRIFDAVEHVNHRNRFMDRLTSISSILKRIDRLETKMNKLLSEDTAVEQLTLTQFAQATIDLSNPKSVLEQLLELEMEVTGDIGLIATEKQDIFTQLNMSVTQALKGEHRVSTNKCKSSNDTMTRGLSLPVALLALLYMCMVVASLLSPADAKKLHGASGIDALRERYLQRERQAWTIVNHIDAVDNQLEQDTSHQRATIMRELVSIYLNFVESELDAEDTGDYRLLERLSEWHLLETNLMAVNKLFAVVYSFLREKAPRFAEQADRALEEGEHGTGSNSAGDDLRLLTIDLAETILFDKRHPIQQQLEDIYNIMVRQALYYRASMMARSVICSYGLSPQQMMYLLYKSIAMTELKGYIMMQFSYMLLKTHGKGNFTTESKDRRSELRARLTRTQQLLQNVMQQTSSEYWRCDPERGTHRENTTYVQFTRLLQGYVENEVDMNADETCRESCSHYQYGHQQHHCYKELYCSKQQKCAGRIYDCEYIDSDMWICPAAPGSQRRYEYIEYENGEVRGRKQHCPRGTSKVDSWWRWLFWHCSYCFCLCDDAGRHSDRYVSLRESVSDISQNRVVTGLRFVKRDQMMHLIVQQGLLLPGGDIDNSTLEWVVAQPFKRTQKGVLDGRDYHTLSYERRAVDLDDVLVHPGYVLTGVRFRTLGAHLNLEIRMTEMNFTSGELVDPQKSIWIGNDETTRTEIPLRYLDVPTLAPAKSTPTSTSGQYLRLGPTGGRLDAAQTTIPFLDAQPVSPMQPVPLAGAGLMHKSIPKYGGFIAPKVFTYDFGPHIQVPTDDWLAAEEEARNVNNG
;
A
#
# COMPACT_ATOMS: atom_id res chain seq x y z
N MET A 1 0.36 -26.45 -37.84
CA MET A 1 -1.06 -26.51 -38.27
C MET A 1 -1.86 -27.69 -37.69
N ALA A 2 -1.29 -28.89 -37.49
CA ALA A 2 -2.06 -30.04 -36.96
C ALA A 2 -2.59 -29.91 -35.51
N SER A 3 -2.00 -29.04 -34.68
CA SER A 3 -2.45 -28.79 -33.29
C SER A 3 -3.78 -28.00 -33.23
N LEU A 4 -3.88 -26.89 -33.99
CA LEU A 4 -5.10 -26.07 -34.04
C LEU A 4 -6.36 -26.85 -34.47
N ALA A 5 -6.17 -27.85 -35.32
CA ALA A 5 -7.23 -28.70 -35.85
C ALA A 5 -7.77 -29.74 -34.85
N ARG A 6 -7.16 -29.91 -33.66
CA ARG A 6 -7.71 -30.75 -32.57
C ARG A 6 -8.49 -29.94 -31.53
N VAL A 7 -8.08 -28.70 -31.27
CA VAL A 7 -8.75 -27.81 -30.30
C VAL A 7 -10.13 -27.39 -30.80
N LEU A 8 -10.29 -27.09 -32.10
CA LEU A 8 -11.61 -26.77 -32.67
C LEU A 8 -12.59 -27.96 -32.69
N THR A 9 -12.12 -29.20 -32.76
CA THR A 9 -13.01 -30.37 -32.81
C THR A 9 -13.68 -30.65 -31.46
N PHE A 10 -13.03 -30.30 -30.36
CA PHE A 10 -13.56 -30.48 -29.00
C PHE A 10 -14.64 -29.44 -28.61
N LEU A 11 -14.78 -28.34 -29.37
CA LEU A 11 -15.70 -27.23 -29.05
C LEU A 11 -17.03 -27.26 -29.83
N VAL A 12 -17.26 -28.25 -30.70
CA VAL A 12 -18.41 -28.27 -31.62
C VAL A 12 -19.35 -29.47 -31.41
N LEU A 13 -19.00 -30.45 -30.57
CA LEU A 13 -19.81 -31.63 -30.31
C LEU A 13 -19.98 -31.91 -28.80
N LEU A 14 -20.96 -31.25 -28.18
CA LEU A 14 -21.88 -31.84 -27.19
C LEU A 14 -22.91 -30.81 -26.67
N PRO A 15 -24.17 -30.93 -27.12
CA PRO A 15 -25.32 -30.68 -26.27
C PRO A 15 -26.09 -31.98 -25.96
N ALA A 16 -26.68 -32.02 -24.76
CA ALA A 16 -27.58 -33.06 -24.21
C ALA A 16 -26.94 -34.36 -23.66
N GLY A 17 -27.17 -34.61 -22.35
CA GLY A 17 -27.20 -35.98 -21.78
C GLY A 17 -26.69 -36.16 -20.35
N LEU A 18 -27.61 -36.20 -19.37
CA LEU A 18 -27.52 -36.84 -18.03
C LEU A 18 -26.46 -36.28 -17.04
N LEU A 19 -26.77 -35.89 -15.79
CA LEU A 19 -27.37 -36.58 -14.63
C LEU A 19 -26.48 -37.64 -13.94
N TRP A 20 -26.19 -37.38 -12.66
CA TRP A 20 -25.58 -38.23 -11.62
C TRP A 20 -24.14 -38.76 -11.83
N ALA A 21 -23.18 -38.18 -11.10
CA ALA A 21 -22.25 -38.93 -10.24
C ALA A 21 -21.56 -38.00 -9.23
N GLU A 22 -21.51 -38.44 -7.98
CA GLU A 22 -20.83 -37.77 -6.86
C GLU A 22 -19.51 -38.51 -6.61
N SER A 23 -18.36 -37.85 -6.75
CA SER A 23 -17.09 -38.35 -6.21
C SER A 23 -16.09 -37.21 -5.96
N GLN A 24 -15.21 -37.45 -4.99
CA GLN A 24 -14.29 -36.46 -4.44
C GLN A 24 -13.11 -36.20 -5.38
N ALA A 25 -12.75 -34.92 -5.53
CA ALA A 25 -11.40 -34.50 -5.86
C ALA A 25 -11.00 -33.38 -4.88
N GLU A 26 -10.21 -33.73 -3.86
CA GLU A 26 -9.45 -32.72 -3.12
C GLU A 26 -8.39 -32.16 -4.08
N GLY A 27 -8.55 -30.89 -4.43
CA GLY A 27 -7.58 -30.15 -5.23
C GLY A 27 -7.56 -28.71 -4.76
N ASP A 28 -6.44 -28.28 -4.17
CA ASP A 28 -6.24 -26.89 -3.79
C ASP A 28 -6.43 -25.98 -5.01
N LEU A 29 -7.41 -25.08 -4.93
CA LEU A 29 -7.79 -24.22 -6.05
C LEU A 29 -6.82 -23.05 -6.17
N PHE A 30 -5.61 -23.32 -6.68
CA PHE A 30 -4.58 -22.31 -6.93
C PHE A 30 -5.10 -21.17 -7.81
N SER A 31 -4.88 -19.93 -7.39
CA SER A 31 -5.45 -18.76 -8.06
C SER A 31 -4.79 -18.49 -9.43
N PRO A 32 -5.53 -17.93 -10.42
CA PRO A 32 -5.04 -17.70 -11.78
C PRO A 32 -3.80 -16.82 -11.83
N SER A 33 -3.83 -15.70 -11.09
CA SER A 33 -2.73 -14.73 -11.04
C SER A 33 -1.47 -15.36 -10.42
N THR A 34 -1.64 -16.22 -9.41
CA THR A 34 -0.51 -16.89 -8.74
C THR A 34 0.22 -17.89 -9.64
N ILE A 35 -0.49 -18.64 -10.49
CA ILE A 35 0.16 -19.60 -11.41
C ILE A 35 0.82 -18.85 -12.57
N MET A 36 0.09 -17.94 -13.21
CA MET A 36 0.54 -17.29 -14.43
C MET A 36 1.70 -16.31 -14.17
N SER A 37 1.63 -15.51 -13.09
CA SER A 37 2.74 -14.65 -12.69
C SER A 37 3.98 -15.48 -12.35
N ASN A 38 3.84 -16.66 -11.72
CA ASN A 38 4.95 -17.53 -11.37
C ASN A 38 5.57 -18.29 -12.57
N ILE A 39 4.94 -18.29 -13.75
CA ILE A 39 5.50 -18.83 -15.00
C ILE A 39 6.06 -17.69 -15.86
N ALA A 40 5.28 -16.62 -16.08
CA ALA A 40 5.72 -15.44 -16.81
C ALA A 40 6.96 -14.81 -16.16
N SER A 41 6.94 -14.57 -14.84
CA SER A 41 8.10 -14.01 -14.12
C SER A 41 9.32 -14.92 -14.14
N LYS A 42 9.17 -16.26 -14.10
CA LYS A 42 10.31 -17.20 -14.22
C LYS A 42 10.97 -17.15 -15.59
N VAL A 43 10.17 -17.02 -16.64
CA VAL A 43 10.66 -16.91 -18.02
C VAL A 43 11.30 -15.55 -18.23
N LEU A 44 10.68 -14.46 -17.74
CA LEU A 44 11.29 -13.13 -17.64
C LEU A 44 12.66 -13.20 -16.94
N TRP A 45 12.71 -13.85 -15.76
CA TRP A 45 13.92 -13.98 -14.96
C TRP A 45 15.04 -14.71 -15.70
N ARG A 46 14.74 -15.82 -16.38
CA ARG A 46 15.74 -16.55 -17.16
C ARG A 46 16.22 -15.77 -18.37
N ILE A 47 15.31 -15.09 -19.10
CA ILE A 47 15.67 -14.22 -20.21
C ILE A 47 16.62 -13.11 -19.70
N ILE A 48 16.26 -12.42 -18.62
CA ILE A 48 17.08 -11.36 -18.01
C ILE A 48 18.42 -11.90 -17.50
N GLN A 49 18.43 -13.08 -16.88
CA GLN A 49 19.65 -13.68 -16.31
C GLN A 49 20.63 -14.16 -17.38
N GLU A 50 20.17 -14.83 -18.45
CA GLU A 50 21.07 -15.26 -19.53
C GLU A 50 21.54 -14.07 -20.41
N VAL A 51 20.78 -12.96 -20.44
CA VAL A 51 21.16 -11.75 -21.18
C VAL A 51 22.08 -10.83 -20.38
N GLY A 52 21.92 -10.73 -19.05
CA GLY A 52 22.87 -9.99 -18.20
C GLY A 52 24.30 -10.55 -18.29
N ILE A 53 24.43 -11.84 -18.65
CA ILE A 53 25.72 -12.48 -18.94
C ILE A 53 26.34 -11.94 -20.24
N LEU A 54 25.55 -11.67 -21.30
CA LEU A 54 26.03 -11.15 -22.59
C LEU A 54 26.65 -9.74 -22.46
N ASP A 55 26.03 -8.83 -21.70
CA ASP A 55 26.62 -7.50 -21.44
C ASP A 55 27.89 -7.60 -20.57
N SER A 56 27.99 -8.60 -19.69
CA SER A 56 29.16 -8.78 -18.83
C SER A 56 30.38 -9.36 -19.57
N ASP A 57 30.19 -10.38 -20.43
CA ASP A 57 31.28 -11.07 -21.13
C ASP A 57 31.88 -10.24 -22.28
N LEU A 58 31.13 -9.29 -22.85
CA LEU A 58 31.66 -8.33 -23.84
C LEU A 58 32.74 -7.40 -23.28
N SER A 59 32.94 -7.36 -21.96
CA SER A 59 33.91 -6.50 -21.28
C SER A 59 35.21 -7.20 -20.82
N GLN A 60 35.29 -8.54 -20.89
CA GLN A 60 36.45 -9.30 -20.36
C GLN A 60 37.23 -10.07 -21.42
N SER A 61 38.44 -9.61 -21.74
CA SER A 61 39.41 -10.39 -22.52
C SER A 61 40.01 -11.52 -21.68
N LYS A 62 39.51 -12.76 -21.83
CA LYS A 62 40.16 -13.99 -21.32
C LYS A 62 40.60 -14.91 -22.46
N PRO A 63 41.80 -15.52 -22.40
CA PRO A 63 42.33 -16.33 -23.49
C PRO A 63 41.96 -17.81 -23.33
N LEU A 64 40.78 -18.21 -23.81
CA LEU A 64 40.45 -19.61 -24.09
C LEU A 64 39.63 -19.67 -25.40
N ASN A 65 40.15 -20.40 -26.38
CA ASN A 65 39.75 -20.29 -27.79
C ASN A 65 38.45 -21.05 -28.08
N LEU A 66 37.31 -20.38 -27.85
CA LEU A 66 35.96 -20.80 -28.24
C LEU A 66 35.31 -19.66 -29.04
N ASP A 67 34.72 -19.99 -30.19
CA ASP A 67 34.11 -19.01 -31.10
C ASP A 67 32.90 -18.32 -30.42
N PRO A 68 32.92 -16.99 -30.21
CA PRO A 68 31.82 -16.26 -29.57
C PRO A 68 30.47 -16.47 -30.26
N SER A 69 30.49 -16.67 -31.57
CA SER A 69 29.32 -16.95 -32.41
C SER A 69 28.59 -18.22 -31.95
N GLN A 70 29.35 -19.28 -31.60
CA GLN A 70 28.77 -20.55 -31.13
C GLN A 70 28.20 -20.46 -29.71
N GLN A 71 28.75 -19.60 -28.85
CA GLN A 71 28.23 -19.39 -27.50
C GLN A 71 26.89 -18.66 -27.56
N ILE A 72 26.79 -17.61 -28.37
CA ILE A 72 25.55 -16.89 -28.64
C ILE A 72 24.48 -17.82 -29.24
N ILE A 73 24.82 -18.64 -30.26
CA ILE A 73 23.87 -19.60 -30.87
C ILE A 73 23.43 -20.68 -29.87
N LYS A 74 24.31 -21.15 -28.97
CA LYS A 74 23.95 -22.08 -27.87
C LYS A 74 23.04 -21.45 -26.82
N GLN A 75 23.12 -20.13 -26.60
CA GLN A 75 22.22 -19.40 -25.70
C GLN A 75 20.87 -19.12 -26.37
N ILE A 76 20.85 -18.65 -27.63
CA ILE A 76 19.61 -18.45 -28.40
C ILE A 76 18.82 -19.76 -28.54
N SER A 77 19.48 -20.90 -28.74
CA SER A 77 18.78 -22.20 -28.79
C SER A 77 18.21 -22.66 -27.45
N ARG A 78 18.80 -22.28 -26.30
CA ARG A 78 18.18 -22.48 -24.97
C ARG A 78 16.99 -21.56 -24.76
N LEU A 79 17.17 -20.27 -25.07
CA LEU A 79 16.12 -19.25 -25.00
C LEU A 79 14.88 -19.66 -25.81
N SER A 80 15.09 -20.21 -27.01
CA SER A 80 14.01 -20.74 -27.86
C SER A 80 13.28 -21.92 -27.22
N ASN A 81 14.00 -22.89 -26.66
CA ASN A 81 13.39 -24.04 -25.99
C ASN A 81 12.60 -23.64 -24.73
N ASP A 82 13.12 -22.72 -23.92
CA ASP A 82 12.45 -22.22 -22.71
C ASP A 82 11.19 -21.40 -23.07
N LEU A 83 11.24 -20.59 -24.14
CA LEU A 83 10.07 -19.90 -24.70
C LEU A 83 9.01 -20.89 -25.23
N HIS A 84 9.44 -21.93 -25.95
CA HIS A 84 8.55 -22.97 -26.47
C HIS A 84 7.84 -23.76 -25.34
N GLN A 85 8.58 -24.11 -24.29
CA GLN A 85 8.04 -24.80 -23.11
C GLN A 85 7.05 -23.89 -22.35
N SER A 86 7.36 -22.60 -22.21
CA SER A 86 6.47 -21.60 -21.63
C SER A 86 5.17 -21.44 -22.43
N GLN A 87 5.27 -21.27 -23.76
CA GLN A 87 4.11 -21.12 -24.64
C GLN A 87 3.18 -22.34 -24.55
N THR A 88 3.75 -23.55 -24.49
CA THR A 88 2.99 -24.79 -24.31
C THR A 88 2.21 -24.77 -22.97
N SER A 89 2.89 -24.48 -21.86
CA SER A 89 2.26 -24.41 -20.53
C SER A 89 1.19 -23.31 -20.43
N LEU A 90 1.45 -22.13 -21.00
CA LEU A 90 0.48 -21.04 -21.08
C LEU A 90 -0.77 -21.43 -21.87
N THR A 91 -0.62 -22.15 -23.00
CA THR A 91 -1.79 -22.63 -23.76
C THR A 91 -2.63 -23.68 -23.03
N GLU A 92 -2.01 -24.53 -22.21
CA GLU A 92 -2.70 -25.51 -21.36
C GLU A 92 -3.51 -24.81 -20.25
N ILE A 93 -2.89 -23.84 -19.56
CA ILE A 93 -3.53 -23.03 -18.50
C ILE A 93 -4.67 -22.17 -19.07
N LEU A 94 -4.48 -21.55 -20.24
CA LEU A 94 -5.53 -20.81 -20.95
C LEU A 94 -6.66 -21.74 -21.39
N GLY A 95 -6.36 -22.97 -21.81
CA GLY A 95 -7.36 -23.99 -22.15
C GLY A 95 -8.30 -24.29 -20.97
N HIS A 96 -7.75 -24.51 -19.79
CA HIS A 96 -8.54 -24.69 -18.56
C HIS A 96 -9.37 -23.44 -18.20
N ARG A 97 -8.79 -22.24 -18.29
CA ARG A 97 -9.48 -20.99 -17.94
C ARG A 97 -10.61 -20.60 -18.89
N ILE A 98 -10.49 -20.92 -20.18
CA ILE A 98 -11.54 -20.68 -21.17
C ILE A 98 -12.74 -21.60 -20.90
N PHE A 99 -12.53 -22.80 -20.36
CA PHE A 99 -13.62 -23.71 -19.97
C PHE A 99 -14.45 -23.12 -18.82
N ASP A 100 -13.79 -22.67 -17.73
CA ASP A 100 -14.47 -22.04 -16.58
C ASP A 100 -15.21 -20.75 -16.97
N ALA A 101 -14.60 -19.90 -17.82
CA ALA A 101 -15.16 -18.60 -18.17
C ALA A 101 -16.41 -18.67 -19.06
N VAL A 102 -16.63 -19.79 -19.78
CA VAL A 102 -17.80 -20.00 -20.63
C VAL A 102 -19.07 -20.31 -19.81
N GLU A 103 -18.94 -20.73 -18.55
CA GLU A 103 -20.08 -21.03 -17.67
C GLU A 103 -20.71 -19.79 -16.98
N HIS A 104 -20.09 -18.60 -17.09
CA HIS A 104 -20.57 -17.38 -16.43
C HIS A 104 -20.96 -16.27 -17.43
N VAL A 105 -22.20 -16.39 -17.92
CA VAL A 105 -22.79 -15.48 -18.92
C VAL A 105 -23.23 -14.15 -18.28
N ASN A 106 -22.39 -13.12 -18.36
CA ASN A 106 -22.86 -11.72 -18.31
C ASN A 106 -21.98 -10.65 -19.01
N HIS A 107 -20.75 -10.99 -19.46
CA HIS A 107 -19.85 -10.01 -20.11
C HIS A 107 -19.30 -10.48 -21.47
N ARG A 108 -20.19 -11.03 -22.31
CA ARG A 108 -19.84 -11.68 -23.59
C ARG A 108 -18.99 -10.83 -24.54
N ASN A 109 -19.25 -9.52 -24.66
CA ASN A 109 -18.51 -8.66 -25.59
C ASN A 109 -17.08 -8.36 -25.08
N ARG A 110 -16.96 -7.88 -23.83
CA ARG A 110 -15.65 -7.55 -23.22
C ARG A 110 -14.72 -8.77 -23.11
N PHE A 111 -15.29 -9.95 -22.89
CA PHE A 111 -14.55 -11.22 -22.90
C PHE A 111 -14.04 -11.59 -24.30
N MET A 112 -14.86 -11.41 -25.35
CA MET A 112 -14.43 -11.63 -26.73
C MET A 112 -13.34 -10.63 -27.15
N ASP A 113 -13.45 -9.36 -26.78
CA ASP A 113 -12.43 -8.35 -27.06
C ASP A 113 -11.08 -8.73 -26.43
N ARG A 114 -11.07 -9.06 -25.12
CA ARG A 114 -9.86 -9.57 -24.43
C ARG A 114 -9.29 -10.83 -25.08
N LEU A 115 -10.13 -11.81 -25.45
CA LEU A 115 -9.70 -13.01 -26.17
C LEU A 115 -9.06 -12.68 -27.52
N THR A 116 -9.57 -11.68 -28.25
CA THR A 116 -8.92 -11.25 -29.50
C THR A 116 -7.59 -10.54 -29.26
N SER A 117 -7.48 -9.74 -28.19
CA SER A 117 -6.23 -9.11 -27.76
C SER A 117 -5.15 -10.16 -27.45
N ILE A 118 -5.46 -11.08 -26.52
CA ILE A 118 -4.61 -12.24 -26.13
C ILE A 118 -4.20 -13.07 -27.35
N SER A 119 -5.15 -13.42 -28.23
CA SER A 119 -4.87 -14.15 -29.47
C SER A 119 -3.96 -13.37 -30.43
N SER A 120 -4.02 -12.03 -30.42
CA SER A 120 -3.15 -11.18 -31.24
C SER A 120 -1.72 -11.14 -30.69
N ILE A 121 -1.55 -11.10 -29.36
CA ILE A 121 -0.26 -11.08 -28.68
C ILE A 121 0.46 -12.43 -28.86
N LEU A 122 -0.23 -13.55 -28.59
CA LEU A 122 0.30 -14.90 -28.80
C LEU A 122 0.76 -15.12 -30.26
N LYS A 123 0.03 -14.58 -31.26
CA LYS A 123 0.44 -14.64 -32.67
C LYS A 123 1.65 -13.77 -33.02
N ARG A 124 2.01 -12.77 -32.20
CA ARG A 124 3.25 -11.99 -32.38
C ARG A 124 4.44 -12.77 -31.81
N ILE A 125 4.26 -13.36 -30.62
CA ILE A 125 5.26 -14.23 -29.97
C ILE A 125 5.60 -15.44 -30.87
N ASP A 126 4.59 -16.19 -31.36
CA ASP A 126 4.77 -17.33 -32.29
C ASP A 126 5.52 -16.96 -33.58
N ARG A 127 5.29 -15.75 -34.11
CA ARG A 127 6.02 -15.21 -35.28
C ARG A 127 7.46 -14.81 -35.00
N LEU A 128 7.78 -14.48 -33.75
CA LEU A 128 9.15 -14.19 -33.31
C LEU A 128 9.90 -15.49 -33.04
N GLU A 129 9.24 -16.46 -32.40
CA GLU A 129 9.76 -17.83 -32.22
C GLU A 129 10.08 -18.51 -33.56
N THR A 130 9.20 -18.43 -34.57
CA THR A 130 9.49 -18.98 -35.90
C THR A 130 10.64 -18.27 -36.62
N LYS A 131 10.86 -16.97 -36.40
CA LYS A 131 12.04 -16.26 -36.91
C LYS A 131 13.32 -16.71 -36.21
N MET A 132 13.28 -16.86 -34.89
CA MET A 132 14.39 -17.36 -34.08
C MET A 132 14.79 -18.78 -34.50
N ASN A 133 13.82 -19.68 -34.62
CA ASN A 133 14.05 -21.05 -35.07
C ASN A 133 14.53 -21.12 -36.52
N LYS A 134 14.14 -20.17 -37.38
CA LYS A 134 14.72 -20.06 -38.73
C LYS A 134 16.20 -19.66 -38.67
N LEU A 135 16.56 -18.63 -37.90
CA LEU A 135 17.94 -18.19 -37.71
C LEU A 135 18.84 -19.28 -37.09
N LEU A 136 18.28 -20.13 -36.21
CA LEU A 136 18.96 -21.29 -35.63
C LEU A 136 19.11 -22.48 -36.61
N SER A 137 18.41 -22.48 -37.75
CA SER A 137 18.37 -23.59 -38.71
C SER A 137 19.20 -23.38 -39.97
N GLU A 138 19.71 -22.17 -40.21
CA GLU A 138 20.54 -21.83 -41.37
C GLU A 138 22.02 -22.05 -41.02
N ASP A 139 22.65 -23.08 -41.58
CA ASP A 139 24.02 -23.55 -41.30
C ASP A 139 25.13 -22.65 -41.91
N THR A 140 24.83 -21.35 -42.05
CA THR A 140 25.71 -20.32 -42.62
C THR A 140 26.17 -19.36 -41.53
N ALA A 141 27.44 -18.93 -41.58
CA ALA A 141 28.00 -17.98 -40.61
C ALA A 141 27.18 -16.68 -40.55
N VAL A 142 26.37 -16.54 -39.50
CA VAL A 142 25.53 -15.35 -39.26
C VAL A 142 26.43 -14.21 -38.77
N GLU A 143 26.39 -13.06 -39.43
CA GLU A 143 27.15 -11.88 -39.00
C GLU A 143 26.82 -11.52 -37.55
N GLN A 144 27.86 -11.25 -36.74
CA GLN A 144 27.72 -10.95 -35.32
C GLN A 144 26.74 -9.78 -35.06
N LEU A 145 26.73 -8.77 -35.94
CA LEU A 145 25.79 -7.64 -35.92
C LEU A 145 24.31 -8.09 -36.01
N THR A 146 24.01 -9.10 -36.82
CA THR A 146 22.66 -9.65 -36.99
C THR A 146 22.22 -10.39 -35.73
N LEU A 147 23.15 -11.07 -35.04
CA LEU A 147 22.91 -11.69 -33.73
C LEU A 147 22.69 -10.64 -32.63
N THR A 148 23.44 -9.54 -32.61
CA THR A 148 23.21 -8.45 -31.63
C THR A 148 21.89 -7.73 -31.89
N GLN A 149 21.53 -7.46 -33.14
CA GLN A 149 20.24 -6.88 -33.51
C GLN A 149 19.07 -7.80 -33.17
N PHE A 150 19.25 -9.13 -33.31
CA PHE A 150 18.26 -10.12 -32.88
C PHE A 150 18.09 -10.15 -31.35
N ALA A 151 19.19 -10.09 -30.59
CA ALA A 151 19.14 -9.96 -29.13
C ALA A 151 18.43 -8.66 -28.71
N GLN A 152 18.83 -7.50 -29.24
CA GLN A 152 18.14 -6.23 -28.96
C GLN A 152 16.64 -6.31 -29.31
N ALA A 153 16.27 -6.86 -30.46
CA ALA A 153 14.85 -7.04 -30.82
C ALA A 153 14.06 -7.97 -29.88
N THR A 154 14.72 -8.74 -29.01
CA THR A 154 14.08 -9.65 -28.04
C THR A 154 13.91 -8.99 -26.66
N ILE A 155 14.85 -8.14 -26.24
CA ILE A 155 14.95 -7.60 -24.87
C ILE A 155 14.71 -6.08 -24.76
N ASP A 156 14.81 -5.32 -25.86
CA ASP A 156 14.68 -3.86 -25.84
C ASP A 156 13.28 -3.39 -25.39
N LEU A 157 13.21 -2.84 -24.18
CA LEU A 157 12.02 -2.25 -23.56
C LEU A 157 11.56 -0.95 -24.25
N SER A 158 12.41 -0.30 -25.06
CA SER A 158 11.98 0.83 -25.89
C SER A 158 11.27 0.40 -27.18
N ASN A 159 11.27 -0.90 -27.49
CA ASN A 159 10.61 -1.44 -28.67
C ASN A 159 9.32 -2.20 -28.29
N PRO A 160 8.11 -1.66 -28.59
CA PRO A 160 6.83 -2.31 -28.26
C PRO A 160 6.53 -3.56 -29.11
N LYS A 161 7.54 -4.10 -29.79
CA LYS A 161 7.50 -5.38 -30.52
C LYS A 161 8.48 -6.41 -29.93
N SER A 162 9.21 -6.07 -28.87
CA SER A 162 10.08 -7.02 -28.17
C SER A 162 9.26 -8.13 -27.50
N VAL A 163 9.91 -9.26 -27.26
CA VAL A 163 9.28 -10.42 -26.60
C VAL A 163 8.97 -10.09 -25.14
N LEU A 164 9.87 -9.32 -24.50
CA LEU A 164 9.71 -8.85 -23.12
C LEU A 164 8.44 -8.00 -22.94
N GLU A 165 8.23 -6.99 -23.79
CA GLU A 165 7.04 -6.12 -23.71
C GLU A 165 5.75 -6.87 -24.05
N GLN A 166 5.77 -7.79 -25.02
CA GLN A 166 4.59 -8.62 -25.35
C GLN A 166 4.21 -9.60 -24.25
N LEU A 167 5.17 -10.11 -23.47
CA LEU A 167 4.88 -10.94 -22.31
C LEU A 167 4.29 -10.12 -21.15
N LEU A 168 4.74 -8.88 -20.95
CA LEU A 168 4.16 -7.94 -19.99
C LEU A 168 2.74 -7.50 -20.40
N GLU A 169 2.52 -7.17 -21.68
CA GLU A 169 1.20 -6.86 -22.24
C GLU A 169 0.22 -8.05 -22.06
N LEU A 170 0.70 -9.28 -22.26
CA LEU A 170 -0.07 -10.51 -22.01
C LEU A 170 -0.39 -10.71 -20.51
N GLU A 171 0.56 -10.48 -19.61
CA GLU A 171 0.35 -10.58 -18.16
C GLU A 171 -0.71 -9.56 -17.69
N MET A 172 -0.64 -8.31 -18.14
CA MET A 172 -1.64 -7.28 -17.83
C MET A 172 -3.04 -7.63 -18.34
N GLU A 173 -3.16 -8.06 -19.61
CA GLU A 173 -4.45 -8.34 -20.24
C GLU A 173 -5.18 -9.54 -19.61
N VAL A 174 -4.44 -10.52 -19.08
CA VAL A 174 -4.99 -11.72 -18.44
C VAL A 174 -5.15 -11.57 -16.91
N THR A 175 -4.37 -10.71 -16.23
CA THR A 175 -4.55 -10.42 -14.78
C THR A 175 -5.63 -9.37 -14.50
N GLY A 176 -5.76 -8.35 -15.36
CA GLY A 176 -7.02 -7.64 -15.60
C GLY A 176 -7.50 -6.61 -14.58
N ASP A 177 -6.62 -5.78 -14.00
CA ASP A 177 -7.00 -4.66 -13.11
C ASP A 177 -7.22 -3.30 -13.84
N ILE A 178 -7.71 -2.28 -13.13
CA ILE A 178 -8.57 -1.21 -13.66
C ILE A 178 -7.82 0.08 -14.05
N GLY A 179 -7.60 0.23 -15.36
CA GLY A 179 -7.58 1.44 -16.18
C GLY A 179 -7.26 2.84 -15.61
N LEU A 180 -6.14 3.41 -16.09
CA LEU A 180 -6.12 4.70 -16.83
C LEU A 180 -4.77 4.96 -17.53
N ILE A 181 -4.53 4.34 -18.69
CA ILE A 181 -3.67 4.94 -19.72
C ILE A 181 -4.34 4.74 -21.09
N ALA A 182 -5.01 5.78 -21.58
CA ALA A 182 -5.36 5.85 -22.99
C ALA A 182 -4.12 6.32 -23.76
N THR A 183 -3.33 5.36 -24.29
CA THR A 183 -2.17 5.66 -25.14
C THR A 183 -2.63 6.13 -26.52
N GLU A 184 -2.96 7.41 -26.65
CA GLU A 184 -2.67 8.08 -27.92
C GLU A 184 -1.17 7.94 -28.18
N LYS A 185 -0.81 7.55 -29.40
CA LYS A 185 0.53 7.07 -29.76
C LYS A 185 1.60 8.16 -29.66
N GLN A 186 2.20 8.31 -28.49
CA GLN A 186 3.50 8.97 -28.31
C GLN A 186 4.32 8.21 -27.26
N ASP A 187 5.54 7.88 -27.67
CA ASP A 187 6.50 7.05 -26.94
C ASP A 187 7.14 7.83 -25.79
N ILE A 188 7.17 7.24 -24.59
CA ILE A 188 7.77 7.78 -23.36
C ILE A 188 9.24 8.19 -23.58
N PHE A 189 9.98 7.48 -24.43
CA PHE A 189 11.37 7.83 -24.74
C PHE A 189 11.52 9.09 -25.60
N THR A 190 10.47 9.56 -26.28
CA THR A 190 10.52 10.85 -27.00
C THR A 190 10.40 12.04 -26.05
N GLN A 191 9.64 11.92 -24.95
CA GLN A 191 9.56 12.97 -23.92
C GLN A 191 10.89 13.12 -23.16
N LEU A 192 11.58 12.00 -22.88
CA LEU A 192 12.88 12.01 -22.19
C LEU A 192 14.03 12.59 -23.03
N ASN A 193 13.92 12.61 -24.37
CA ASN A 193 14.92 13.22 -25.26
C ASN A 193 14.57 14.67 -25.69
N MET A 194 13.29 15.05 -25.67
CA MET A 194 12.85 16.40 -26.06
C MET A 194 13.27 17.50 -25.07
N SER A 195 13.42 17.18 -23.78
CA SER A 195 13.91 18.12 -22.77
C SER A 195 15.41 18.49 -22.92
N VAL A 196 16.18 17.70 -23.68
CA VAL A 196 17.64 17.88 -23.85
C VAL A 196 18.00 18.68 -25.12
N THR A 197 17.06 18.91 -26.04
CA THR A 197 17.35 19.52 -27.37
C THR A 197 16.55 20.79 -27.73
N GLN A 198 15.81 21.40 -26.80
CA GLN A 198 15.08 22.66 -27.02
C GLN A 198 15.63 23.89 -26.25
N ALA A 199 16.93 23.93 -25.99
CA ALA A 199 17.63 25.12 -25.46
C ALA A 199 18.41 25.93 -26.54
N LEU A 200 18.46 25.47 -27.80
CA LEU A 200 19.24 26.14 -28.86
C LEU A 200 18.46 26.24 -30.19
N LYS A 201 18.42 27.48 -30.71
CA LYS A 201 17.84 27.96 -31.99
C LYS A 201 16.32 28.12 -32.02
N GLY A 202 15.88 29.37 -31.94
CA GLY A 202 14.64 29.80 -32.59
C GLY A 202 14.89 30.22 -34.03
N GLU A 203 13.89 30.08 -34.90
CA GLU A 203 13.52 31.06 -35.93
C GLU A 203 12.18 30.72 -36.58
N HIS A 204 11.54 31.72 -37.21
CA HIS A 204 10.22 31.62 -37.84
C HIS A 204 10.17 30.62 -39.01
N ARG A 205 9.03 29.93 -39.18
CA ARG A 205 8.23 30.09 -40.42
C ARG A 205 6.77 29.61 -40.34
N VAL A 206 5.93 30.38 -41.03
CA VAL A 206 4.51 30.10 -41.31
C VAL A 206 4.40 29.13 -42.50
N SER A 207 3.45 28.16 -42.45
CA SER A 207 2.75 27.74 -43.66
C SER A 207 1.38 27.11 -43.39
N THR A 208 0.45 27.37 -44.31
CA THR A 208 -0.94 26.91 -44.39
C THR A 208 -1.04 25.50 -44.99
N ASN A 209 -2.04 24.66 -44.70
CA ASN A 209 -3.33 24.71 -45.40
C ASN A 209 -4.36 23.64 -44.93
N LYS A 210 -5.63 24.08 -44.88
CA LYS A 210 -6.87 23.42 -45.37
C LYS A 210 -7.09 21.92 -45.15
N CYS A 211 -8.23 21.61 -44.52
CA CYS A 211 -9.12 20.54 -44.99
C CYS A 211 -10.51 21.10 -45.34
N LYS A 212 -11.26 20.37 -46.19
CA LYS A 212 -12.46 20.86 -46.90
C LYS A 212 -13.78 20.49 -46.20
N SER A 213 -14.83 21.23 -46.56
CA SER A 213 -16.22 21.13 -46.08
C SER A 213 -17.00 19.90 -46.57
N SER A 214 -18.04 19.52 -45.82
CA SER A 214 -19.37 19.26 -46.37
C SER A 214 -20.46 19.75 -45.41
N ASN A 215 -21.49 20.41 -45.93
CA ASN A 215 -22.69 20.82 -45.20
C ASN A 215 -23.73 19.66 -45.21
N ASP A 216 -24.95 19.72 -44.68
CA ASP A 216 -25.83 20.81 -44.12
C ASP A 216 -26.68 20.19 -42.96
N THR A 217 -27.61 20.81 -42.22
CA THR A 217 -28.56 21.91 -42.52
C THR A 217 -29.02 22.71 -41.28
N MET A 218 -29.61 23.88 -41.55
CA MET A 218 -30.62 24.67 -40.78
C MET A 218 -31.44 23.93 -39.69
N THR A 219 -31.87 24.51 -38.56
CA THR A 219 -31.92 25.90 -38.02
C THR A 219 -32.08 25.79 -36.47
N ARG A 220 -32.15 26.80 -35.58
CA ARG A 220 -32.31 28.28 -35.53
C ARG A 220 -31.48 28.75 -34.29
N GLY A 221 -31.14 30.00 -33.98
CA GLY A 221 -31.91 31.25 -33.99
C GLY A 221 -31.77 32.02 -32.65
N LEU A 222 -30.55 32.27 -32.16
CA LEU A 222 -30.26 33.19 -31.04
C LEU A 222 -29.07 34.09 -31.39
N SER A 223 -29.08 35.35 -30.97
CA SER A 223 -28.10 36.36 -31.43
C SER A 223 -26.69 36.16 -30.86
N LEU A 224 -25.70 36.00 -31.75
CA LEU A 224 -24.27 35.79 -31.43
C LEU A 224 -23.70 36.61 -30.26
N PRO A 225 -23.90 37.95 -30.15
CA PRO A 225 -23.26 38.73 -29.08
C PRO A 225 -23.72 38.34 -27.67
N VAL A 226 -24.97 37.88 -27.51
CA VAL A 226 -25.49 37.45 -26.19
C VAL A 226 -24.94 36.07 -25.83
N ALA A 227 -24.83 35.16 -26.81
CA ALA A 227 -24.22 33.85 -26.60
C ALA A 227 -22.72 33.97 -26.26
N LEU A 228 -21.99 34.88 -26.92
CA LEU A 228 -20.57 35.15 -26.64
C LEU A 228 -20.37 35.77 -25.25
N LEU A 229 -21.22 36.70 -24.82
CA LEU A 229 -21.17 37.25 -23.46
C LEU A 229 -21.53 36.22 -22.39
N ALA A 230 -22.52 35.36 -22.65
CA ALA A 230 -22.87 34.26 -21.75
C ALA A 230 -21.76 33.19 -21.68
N LEU A 231 -21.10 32.87 -22.80
CA LEU A 231 -19.95 31.98 -22.85
C LEU A 231 -18.72 32.59 -22.17
N LEU A 232 -18.42 33.88 -22.36
CA LEU A 232 -17.35 34.56 -21.64
C LEU A 232 -17.62 34.63 -20.14
N TYR A 233 -18.86 34.91 -19.73
CA TYR A 233 -19.24 34.91 -18.31
C TYR A 233 -19.18 33.50 -17.71
N MET A 234 -19.67 32.48 -18.41
CA MET A 234 -19.53 31.07 -17.99
C MET A 234 -18.07 30.62 -17.96
N CYS A 235 -17.24 30.99 -18.94
CA CYS A 235 -15.80 30.69 -18.93
C CYS A 235 -15.06 31.43 -17.80
N MET A 236 -15.44 32.66 -17.46
CA MET A 236 -14.88 33.39 -16.32
C MET A 236 -15.31 32.76 -14.98
N VAL A 237 -16.60 32.39 -14.84
CA VAL A 237 -17.12 31.71 -13.64
C VAL A 237 -16.52 30.32 -13.48
N VAL A 238 -16.40 29.55 -14.57
CA VAL A 238 -15.74 28.24 -14.59
C VAL A 238 -14.23 28.37 -14.35
N ALA A 239 -13.55 29.41 -14.87
CA ALA A 239 -12.15 29.67 -14.54
C ALA A 239 -11.94 30.05 -13.06
N SER A 240 -12.92 30.71 -12.42
CA SER A 240 -12.91 30.97 -10.97
C SER A 240 -13.35 29.77 -10.10
N LEU A 241 -13.86 28.70 -10.71
CA LEU A 241 -14.19 27.42 -10.05
C LEU A 241 -13.19 26.29 -10.40
N LEU A 242 -12.34 26.53 -11.40
CA LEU A 242 -11.23 25.68 -11.85
C LEU A 242 -9.92 26.48 -11.85
N SER A 243 -9.71 27.32 -10.83
CA SER A 243 -8.34 27.48 -10.34
C SER A 243 -7.91 26.10 -9.84
N PRO A 244 -6.88 25.44 -10.43
CA PRO A 244 -6.18 24.42 -9.67
C PRO A 244 -5.77 25.10 -8.36
N ALA A 245 -6.09 24.50 -7.22
CA ALA A 245 -5.55 25.00 -5.96
C ALA A 245 -4.03 25.01 -6.13
N ASP A 246 -3.41 26.19 -6.14
CA ASP A 246 -1.96 26.33 -6.23
C ASP A 246 -1.38 25.40 -5.17
N ALA A 247 -0.74 24.33 -5.64
CA ALA A 247 -0.25 23.29 -4.75
C ALA A 247 0.86 23.93 -3.92
N LYS A 248 0.50 24.36 -2.69
CA LYS A 248 1.43 24.89 -1.68
C LYS A 248 2.67 24.01 -1.74
N LYS A 249 3.79 24.58 -2.19
CA LYS A 249 5.03 23.82 -2.37
C LYS A 249 5.37 23.22 -1.01
N LEU A 250 5.27 21.89 -0.89
CA LEU A 250 5.46 21.20 0.38
C LEU A 250 6.87 21.51 0.88
N HIS A 251 6.93 22.16 2.04
CA HIS A 251 8.18 22.63 2.60
C HIS A 251 8.74 21.60 3.58
N GLY A 252 10.05 21.40 3.50
CA GLY A 252 10.81 20.55 4.41
C GLY A 252 11.43 19.32 3.74
N ALA A 253 12.66 19.03 4.14
CA ALA A 253 13.42 17.87 3.70
C ALA A 253 13.15 16.65 4.59
N SER A 254 13.21 15.44 4.02
CA SER A 254 13.26 14.19 4.79
C SER A 254 14.45 14.19 5.75
N GLY A 255 14.35 13.47 6.87
CA GLY A 255 15.41 13.44 7.89
C GLY A 255 16.77 12.98 7.34
N ILE A 256 16.77 12.06 6.36
CA ILE A 256 17.99 11.56 5.73
C ILE A 256 18.59 12.56 4.72
N ASP A 257 17.76 13.35 4.04
CA ASP A 257 18.25 14.43 3.16
C ASP A 257 18.85 15.58 3.98
N ALA A 258 18.18 15.97 5.07
CA ALA A 258 18.70 16.97 6.00
C ALA A 258 20.03 16.54 6.64
N LEU A 259 20.17 15.27 7.00
CA LEU A 259 21.41 14.69 7.52
C LEU A 259 22.53 14.71 6.46
N ARG A 260 22.20 14.40 5.20
CA ARG A 260 23.16 14.43 4.08
C ARG A 260 23.72 15.83 3.85
N GLU A 261 22.88 16.87 3.85
CA GLU A 261 23.34 18.26 3.70
C GLU A 261 24.27 18.69 4.86
N ARG A 262 23.93 18.31 6.11
CA ARG A 262 24.83 18.54 7.27
C ARG A 262 26.19 17.85 7.09
N TYR A 263 26.22 16.62 6.58
CA TYR A 263 27.48 15.96 6.25
C TYR A 263 28.26 16.69 5.14
N LEU A 264 27.61 17.08 4.04
CA LEU A 264 28.25 17.78 2.92
C LEU A 264 28.81 19.16 3.34
N GLN A 265 28.28 19.78 4.39
CA GLN A 265 28.88 20.95 5.03
C GLN A 265 30.15 20.60 5.82
N ARG A 266 30.16 19.50 6.59
CA ARG A 266 31.36 19.00 7.29
C ARG A 266 32.46 18.55 6.33
N GLU A 267 32.10 17.87 5.24
CA GLU A 267 33.03 17.42 4.18
C GLU A 267 33.79 18.61 3.55
N ARG A 268 33.09 19.73 3.29
CA ARG A 268 33.70 20.97 2.79
C ARG A 268 34.73 21.55 3.76
N GLN A 269 34.41 21.60 5.06
CA GLN A 269 35.33 22.05 6.10
C GLN A 269 36.59 21.15 6.16
N ALA A 270 36.41 19.83 6.15
CA ALA A 270 37.50 18.87 6.20
C ALA A 270 38.43 18.97 4.96
N TRP A 271 37.88 19.08 3.75
CA TRP A 271 38.69 19.28 2.52
C TRP A 271 39.50 20.58 2.57
N THR A 272 38.96 21.65 3.14
CA THR A 272 39.67 22.93 3.28
C THR A 272 40.89 22.80 4.21
N ILE A 273 40.76 22.04 5.30
CA ILE A 273 41.86 21.77 6.24
C ILE A 273 42.95 20.90 5.57
N VAL A 274 42.55 19.82 4.89
CA VAL A 274 43.50 18.89 4.23
C VAL A 274 44.23 19.54 3.05
N ASN A 275 43.58 20.43 2.30
CA ASN A 275 44.23 21.16 1.21
C ASN A 275 45.27 22.19 1.70
N HIS A 276 45.24 22.58 2.98
CA HIS A 276 46.24 23.50 3.54
C HIS A 276 47.67 22.90 3.57
N ILE A 277 47.82 21.58 3.41
CA ILE A 277 49.12 20.90 3.24
C ILE A 277 49.82 21.41 1.97
N ASP A 278 49.08 21.70 0.90
CA ASP A 278 49.64 22.09 -0.39
C ASP A 278 49.90 23.62 -0.49
N ALA A 279 49.56 24.38 0.56
CA ALA A 279 49.59 25.85 0.52
C ALA A 279 50.96 26.46 0.91
N VAL A 280 51.96 25.64 1.28
CA VAL A 280 53.25 26.11 1.82
C VAL A 280 54.43 25.47 1.10
N ASP A 281 54.76 25.99 -0.09
CA ASP A 281 55.78 25.46 -1.01
C ASP A 281 57.24 25.44 -0.49
N ASN A 282 57.54 25.91 0.73
CA ASN A 282 58.92 26.05 1.26
C ASN A 282 59.06 25.76 2.77
N GLN A 283 58.52 24.64 3.26
CA GLN A 283 58.69 24.17 4.65
C GLN A 283 59.86 23.20 4.83
N LEU A 284 60.43 23.12 6.05
CA LEU A 284 61.32 22.01 6.41
C LEU A 284 60.53 20.70 6.52
N GLU A 285 61.19 19.56 6.30
CA GLU A 285 60.56 18.23 6.36
C GLU A 285 59.93 17.94 7.75
N GLN A 286 60.52 18.48 8.83
CA GLN A 286 59.93 18.46 10.18
C GLN A 286 58.64 19.28 10.27
N ASP A 287 58.58 20.49 9.72
CA ASP A 287 57.37 21.34 9.73
C ASP A 287 56.21 20.65 9.00
N THR A 288 56.49 20.02 7.84
CA THR A 288 55.47 19.28 7.09
C THR A 288 54.94 18.07 7.86
N SER A 289 55.79 17.43 8.67
CA SER A 289 55.42 16.27 9.50
C SER A 289 54.55 16.69 10.68
N HIS A 290 54.90 17.79 11.35
CA HIS A 290 54.08 18.43 12.37
C HIS A 290 52.71 18.85 11.81
N GLN A 291 52.69 19.58 10.68
CA GLN A 291 51.44 20.04 10.06
C GLN A 291 50.52 18.87 9.67
N ARG A 292 51.07 17.77 9.16
CA ARG A 292 50.31 16.53 8.88
C ARG A 292 49.73 15.90 10.14
N ALA A 293 50.48 15.86 11.26
CA ALA A 293 49.98 15.32 12.52
C ALA A 293 48.81 16.17 13.07
N THR A 294 48.94 17.51 13.06
CA THR A 294 47.86 18.42 13.44
C THR A 294 46.62 18.22 12.57
N ILE A 295 46.78 18.13 11.24
CA ILE A 295 45.66 17.94 10.30
C ILE A 295 44.97 16.59 10.52
N MET A 296 45.71 15.51 10.82
CA MET A 296 45.10 14.22 11.16
C MET A 296 44.26 14.28 12.44
N ARG A 297 44.72 14.99 13.47
CA ARG A 297 43.95 15.20 14.71
C ARG A 297 42.63 15.91 14.42
N GLU A 298 42.66 17.01 13.67
CA GLU A 298 41.45 17.76 13.29
C GLU A 298 40.52 16.95 12.37
N LEU A 299 41.07 16.21 11.41
CA LEU A 299 40.30 15.35 10.52
C LEU A 299 39.54 14.27 11.30
N VAL A 300 40.24 13.55 12.17
CA VAL A 300 39.65 12.49 13.00
C VAL A 300 38.60 13.08 13.95
N SER A 301 38.84 14.26 14.54
CA SER A 301 37.87 14.92 15.42
C SER A 301 36.59 15.32 14.67
N ILE A 302 36.69 15.87 13.45
CA ILE A 302 35.52 16.26 12.65
C ILE A 302 34.64 15.04 12.32
N TYR A 303 35.26 13.95 11.87
CA TYR A 303 34.51 12.74 11.51
C TYR A 303 33.96 12.02 12.74
N LEU A 304 34.76 11.82 13.80
CA LEU A 304 34.29 11.16 15.02
C LEU A 304 33.16 11.94 15.69
N ASN A 305 33.29 13.27 15.83
CA ASN A 305 32.21 14.10 16.37
C ASN A 305 30.94 14.00 15.53
N PHE A 306 31.03 14.02 14.19
CA PHE A 306 29.86 13.87 13.34
C PHE A 306 29.19 12.51 13.54
N VAL A 307 29.96 11.42 13.57
CA VAL A 307 29.41 10.08 13.80
C VAL A 307 28.77 9.98 15.19
N GLU A 308 29.46 10.39 16.26
CA GLU A 308 28.93 10.31 17.64
C GLU A 308 27.72 11.23 17.90
N SER A 309 27.50 12.29 17.11
CA SER A 309 26.36 13.21 17.29
C SER A 309 25.16 12.97 16.36
N GLU A 310 25.36 12.38 15.17
CA GLU A 310 24.37 12.40 14.08
C GLU A 310 24.10 11.01 13.45
N LEU A 311 24.86 9.96 13.84
CA LEU A 311 24.76 8.63 13.23
C LEU A 311 24.77 7.51 14.29
N ASP A 312 23.87 6.53 14.14
CA ASP A 312 23.97 5.29 14.89
C ASP A 312 25.13 4.43 14.37
N ALA A 313 26.11 4.20 15.26
CA ALA A 313 27.35 3.49 14.98
C ALA A 313 27.15 1.98 14.77
N GLU A 314 26.35 1.34 15.62
CA GLU A 314 25.76 0.05 15.33
C GLU A 314 24.46 0.32 14.59
N ASP A 315 24.43 0.03 13.28
CA ASP A 315 23.19 0.09 12.51
C ASP A 315 22.29 -1.10 12.91
N THR A 316 21.63 -0.97 14.06
CA THR A 316 20.55 -1.85 14.51
C THR A 316 19.22 -1.46 13.87
N GLY A 317 19.25 -0.89 12.66
CA GLY A 317 18.06 -0.49 11.90
C GLY A 317 17.04 -1.62 11.89
N ASP A 318 15.76 -1.28 11.76
CA ASP A 318 14.66 -2.25 11.89
C ASP A 318 14.52 -3.16 10.64
N TYR A 319 15.65 -3.71 10.20
CA TYR A 319 15.79 -4.75 9.20
C TYR A 319 14.87 -5.94 9.49
N ARG A 320 14.42 -6.17 10.73
CA ARG A 320 13.38 -7.18 11.05
C ARG A 320 12.03 -6.94 10.37
N LEU A 321 11.76 -5.72 9.90
CA LEU A 321 10.63 -5.39 9.04
C LEU A 321 10.98 -5.62 7.57
N LEU A 322 12.19 -5.24 7.15
CA LEU A 322 12.66 -5.38 5.77
C LEU A 322 12.97 -6.84 5.38
N GLU A 323 13.55 -7.65 6.27
CA GLU A 323 13.82 -9.10 6.17
C GLU A 323 12.60 -9.93 5.79
N ARG A 324 11.39 -9.43 6.09
CA ARG A 324 10.15 -10.10 5.71
C ARG A 324 9.84 -9.95 4.22
N LEU A 325 10.34 -8.87 3.58
CA LEU A 325 10.23 -8.62 2.14
C LEU A 325 11.02 -9.70 1.42
N SER A 326 10.36 -10.43 0.53
CA SER A 326 10.98 -11.57 -0.15
C SER A 326 12.25 -11.17 -0.88
N GLU A 327 12.33 -9.95 -1.39
CA GLU A 327 13.44 -9.42 -2.17
C GLU A 327 14.55 -8.77 -1.34
N TRP A 328 14.39 -8.64 -0.02
CA TRP A 328 15.42 -8.05 0.86
C TRP A 328 16.76 -8.78 0.77
N HIS A 329 16.74 -10.11 0.65
CA HIS A 329 17.93 -10.96 0.51
C HIS A 329 18.87 -10.55 -0.65
N LEU A 330 18.34 -9.88 -1.69
CA LEU A 330 19.14 -9.37 -2.81
C LEU A 330 20.04 -8.21 -2.37
N LEU A 331 19.56 -7.39 -1.44
CA LEU A 331 20.23 -6.20 -0.92
C LEU A 331 21.07 -6.49 0.33
N GLU A 332 20.58 -7.41 1.17
CA GLU A 332 21.06 -7.67 2.53
C GLU A 332 22.58 -7.78 2.62
N THR A 333 23.20 -8.58 1.73
CA THR A 333 24.65 -8.80 1.72
C THR A 333 25.42 -7.48 1.54
N ASN A 334 25.03 -6.66 0.57
CA ASN A 334 25.72 -5.40 0.26
C ASN A 334 25.49 -4.35 1.37
N LEU A 335 24.25 -4.24 1.90
CA LEU A 335 23.96 -3.32 3.00
C LEU A 335 24.70 -3.72 4.28
N MET A 336 24.73 -5.00 4.60
CA MET A 336 25.48 -5.49 5.77
C MET A 336 26.99 -5.31 5.60
N ALA A 337 27.55 -5.48 4.40
CA ALA A 337 28.97 -5.28 4.16
C ALA A 337 29.39 -3.82 4.43
N VAL A 338 28.67 -2.85 3.87
CA VAL A 338 28.93 -1.42 4.09
C VAL A 338 28.76 -1.02 5.56
N ASN A 339 27.67 -1.45 6.20
CA ASN A 339 27.40 -1.10 7.61
C ASN A 339 28.38 -1.77 8.59
N LYS A 340 28.81 -3.02 8.34
CA LYS A 340 29.84 -3.68 9.16
C LYS A 340 31.20 -3.00 9.01
N LEU A 341 31.60 -2.60 7.79
CA LEU A 341 32.84 -1.84 7.62
C LEU A 341 32.75 -0.48 8.31
N PHE A 342 31.59 0.20 8.24
CA PHE A 342 31.38 1.47 8.94
C PHE A 342 31.55 1.33 10.47
N ALA A 343 31.02 0.27 11.08
CA ALA A 343 31.22 -0.01 12.51
C ALA A 343 32.69 -0.29 12.86
N VAL A 344 33.45 -0.95 11.97
CA VAL A 344 34.90 -1.13 12.10
C VAL A 344 35.64 0.20 12.00
N VAL A 345 35.29 1.07 11.05
CA VAL A 345 35.88 2.42 10.93
C VAL A 345 35.59 3.27 12.16
N TYR A 346 34.34 3.28 12.65
CA TYR A 346 33.97 4.00 13.85
C TYR A 346 34.74 3.51 15.09
N SER A 347 34.80 2.19 15.32
CA SER A 347 35.54 1.63 16.46
C SER A 347 37.04 1.92 16.37
N PHE A 348 37.65 1.85 15.18
CA PHE A 348 39.03 2.28 14.95
C PHE A 348 39.23 3.77 15.31
N LEU A 349 38.39 4.67 14.80
CA LEU A 349 38.52 6.10 15.08
C LEU A 349 38.40 6.40 16.57
N ARG A 350 37.43 5.79 17.24
CA ARG A 350 37.21 5.96 18.67
C ARG A 350 38.36 5.43 19.53
N GLU A 351 38.96 4.30 19.14
CA GLU A 351 40.11 3.72 19.85
C GLU A 351 41.40 4.51 19.59
N LYS A 352 41.63 5.01 18.37
CA LYS A 352 42.89 5.65 17.98
C LYS A 352 42.89 7.17 18.11
N ALA A 353 41.74 7.85 18.23
CA ALA A 353 41.65 9.31 18.40
C ALA A 353 42.61 9.88 19.48
N PRO A 354 42.76 9.28 20.68
CA PRO A 354 43.71 9.79 21.68
C PRO A 354 45.17 9.74 21.20
N ARG A 355 45.55 8.75 20.39
CA ARG A 355 46.91 8.63 19.85
C ARG A 355 47.19 9.66 18.75
N PHE A 356 46.20 10.02 17.93
CA PHE A 356 46.35 11.11 16.97
C PHE A 356 46.53 12.47 17.66
N ALA A 357 45.85 12.69 18.80
CA ALA A 357 46.10 13.86 19.65
C ALA A 357 47.51 13.84 20.25
N GLU A 358 47.89 12.75 20.92
CA GLU A 358 49.24 12.57 21.51
C GLU A 358 50.37 12.74 20.48
N GLN A 359 50.17 12.29 19.23
CA GLN A 359 51.15 12.46 18.15
C GLN A 359 51.25 13.91 17.67
N ALA A 360 50.14 14.65 17.60
CA ALA A 360 50.16 16.08 17.25
C ALA A 360 50.80 16.92 18.39
N ASP A 361 50.48 16.59 19.64
CA ASP A 361 50.98 17.31 20.80
C ASP A 361 52.49 17.04 21.00
N ARG A 362 52.97 15.81 20.79
CA ARG A 362 54.43 15.50 20.76
C ARG A 362 55.16 16.19 19.62
N ALA A 363 54.54 16.34 18.45
CA ALA A 363 55.15 17.05 17.33
C ALA A 363 55.34 18.55 17.61
N LEU A 364 54.61 19.14 18.57
CA LEU A 364 54.85 20.49 19.09
C LEU A 364 56.05 20.52 20.07
N GLU A 365 56.25 19.46 20.86
CA GLU A 365 57.32 19.37 21.86
C GLU A 365 58.69 18.98 21.28
N GLU A 366 58.74 18.09 20.29
CA GLU A 366 60.00 17.63 19.65
C GLU A 366 60.69 18.69 18.77
N GLY A 367 60.08 19.87 18.61
CA GLY A 367 60.68 21.02 17.94
C GLY A 367 61.93 21.59 18.63
N GLU A 368 62.13 21.32 19.93
CA GLU A 368 63.29 21.85 20.68
C GLU A 368 64.45 20.84 20.86
N HIS A 369 64.18 19.54 21.07
CA HIS A 369 65.22 18.53 21.32
C HIS A 369 64.93 17.20 20.60
N GLY A 370 65.79 16.84 19.62
CA GLY A 370 65.61 15.67 18.78
C GLY A 370 66.08 14.33 19.36
N THR A 371 65.70 13.26 18.66
CA THR A 371 66.07 11.83 18.83
C THR A 371 65.28 11.02 19.89
N GLY A 372 63.98 10.80 19.60
CA GLY A 372 63.16 9.71 20.15
C GLY A 372 62.84 8.63 19.10
N SER A 373 62.45 7.43 19.53
CA SER A 373 62.15 6.30 18.63
C SER A 373 60.74 6.37 18.03
N ASN A 374 60.64 6.61 16.72
CA ASN A 374 59.36 6.81 15.99
C ASN A 374 58.44 5.59 15.82
N SER A 375 58.81 4.40 16.31
CA SER A 375 58.11 3.15 15.96
C SER A 375 56.60 3.16 16.24
N ALA A 376 56.15 3.78 17.33
CA ALA A 376 54.74 3.84 17.68
C ALA A 376 53.91 4.78 16.77
N GLY A 377 54.55 5.80 16.18
CA GLY A 377 53.93 6.71 15.21
C GLY A 377 53.87 6.10 13.81
N ASP A 378 54.91 5.36 13.41
CA ASP A 378 54.94 4.61 12.16
C ASP A 378 53.89 3.48 12.14
N ASP A 379 53.70 2.76 13.25
CA ASP A 379 52.64 1.76 13.39
C ASP A 379 51.23 2.38 13.17
N LEU A 380 50.96 3.54 13.77
CA LEU A 380 49.66 4.21 13.60
C LEU A 380 49.46 4.73 12.17
N ARG A 381 50.52 5.26 11.55
CA ARG A 381 50.53 5.67 10.13
C ARG A 381 50.23 4.50 9.21
N LEU A 382 50.86 3.34 9.42
CA LEU A 382 50.63 2.14 8.63
C LEU A 382 49.20 1.62 8.77
N LEU A 383 48.68 1.51 9.99
CA LEU A 383 47.29 1.11 10.25
C LEU A 383 46.26 2.04 9.58
N THR A 384 46.54 3.34 9.53
CA THR A 384 45.64 4.34 8.94
C THR A 384 45.64 4.27 7.41
N ILE A 385 46.80 3.99 6.80
CA ILE A 385 46.91 3.74 5.36
C ILE A 385 46.22 2.41 4.99
N ASP A 386 46.44 1.34 5.74
CA ASP A 386 45.83 0.02 5.52
C ASP A 386 44.29 0.08 5.62
N LEU A 387 43.75 0.83 6.59
CA LEU A 387 42.31 1.10 6.68
C LEU A 387 41.78 1.83 5.44
N ALA A 388 42.47 2.88 4.99
CA ALA A 388 42.06 3.66 3.83
C ALA A 388 42.16 2.87 2.52
N GLU A 389 43.22 2.08 2.34
CA GLU A 389 43.40 1.19 1.20
C GLU A 389 42.37 0.05 1.21
N THR A 390 41.98 -0.47 2.38
CA THR A 390 40.90 -1.47 2.52
C THR A 390 39.54 -0.90 2.08
N ILE A 391 39.17 0.31 2.53
CA ILE A 391 37.88 0.93 2.18
C ILE A 391 37.76 1.18 0.66
N LEU A 392 38.85 1.66 0.03
CA LEU A 392 38.86 2.11 -1.36
C LEU A 392 39.20 1.00 -2.36
N PHE A 393 40.07 0.06 -1.98
CA PHE A 393 40.75 -0.85 -2.91
C PHE A 393 40.72 -2.33 -2.46
N ASP A 394 39.84 -2.74 -1.53
CA ASP A 394 39.69 -4.16 -1.21
C ASP A 394 39.43 -4.99 -2.47
N LYS A 395 40.10 -6.13 -2.56
CA LYS A 395 40.14 -6.97 -3.77
C LYS A 395 38.87 -7.80 -3.99
N ARG A 396 37.92 -7.78 -3.06
CA ARG A 396 36.70 -8.61 -3.08
C ARG A 396 35.42 -7.77 -3.00
N HIS A 397 35.36 -6.78 -2.11
CA HIS A 397 34.16 -6.00 -1.81
C HIS A 397 34.49 -4.51 -1.54
N PRO A 398 35.10 -3.78 -2.49
CA PRO A 398 35.37 -2.35 -2.30
C PRO A 398 34.05 -1.57 -2.18
N ILE A 399 34.00 -0.56 -1.32
CA ILE A 399 32.74 0.12 -0.96
C ILE A 399 32.02 0.70 -2.18
N GLN A 400 32.76 1.25 -3.15
CA GLN A 400 32.19 1.74 -4.41
C GLN A 400 31.37 0.67 -5.14
N GLN A 401 31.89 -0.56 -5.26
CA GLN A 401 31.20 -1.65 -5.94
C GLN A 401 29.94 -2.04 -5.18
N GLN A 402 30.01 -2.13 -3.85
CA GLN A 402 28.84 -2.44 -3.01
C GLN A 402 27.71 -1.42 -3.20
N LEU A 403 28.03 -0.12 -3.28
CA LEU A 403 27.05 0.94 -3.52
C LEU A 403 26.47 0.90 -4.95
N GLU A 404 27.30 0.61 -5.95
CA GLU A 404 26.85 0.45 -7.34
C GLU A 404 25.97 -0.80 -7.51
N ASP A 405 26.28 -1.91 -6.83
CA ASP A 405 25.45 -3.12 -6.81
C ASP A 405 24.08 -2.85 -6.16
N ILE A 406 24.03 -2.12 -5.04
CA ILE A 406 22.78 -1.67 -4.41
C ILE A 406 21.97 -0.82 -5.40
N TYR A 407 22.57 0.17 -6.05
CA TYR A 407 21.90 1.01 -7.03
C TYR A 407 21.39 0.20 -8.24
N ASN A 408 22.17 -0.77 -8.72
CA ASN A 408 21.79 -1.64 -9.81
C ASN A 408 20.59 -2.52 -9.47
N ILE A 409 20.54 -3.10 -8.27
CA ILE A 409 19.38 -3.88 -7.81
C ILE A 409 18.16 -2.97 -7.62
N MET A 410 18.31 -1.83 -6.96
CA MET A 410 17.21 -0.94 -6.63
C MET A 410 16.57 -0.26 -7.84
N VAL A 411 17.42 0.29 -8.72
CA VAL A 411 17.01 1.15 -9.83
C VAL A 411 17.00 0.38 -11.14
N ARG A 412 18.14 -0.22 -11.56
CA ARG A 412 18.23 -0.89 -12.88
C ARG A 412 17.41 -2.18 -12.96
N GLN A 413 17.33 -2.94 -11.86
CA GLN A 413 16.48 -4.13 -11.74
C GLN A 413 15.08 -3.81 -11.15
N ALA A 414 14.70 -2.54 -11.10
CA ALA A 414 13.36 -2.07 -10.72
C ALA A 414 12.83 -2.64 -9.38
N LEU A 415 13.69 -2.79 -8.35
CA LEU A 415 13.24 -3.41 -7.10
C LEU A 415 12.18 -2.58 -6.37
N TYR A 416 12.24 -1.25 -6.40
CA TYR A 416 11.20 -0.41 -5.78
C TYR A 416 9.79 -0.74 -6.30
N TYR A 417 9.61 -1.02 -7.59
CA TYR A 417 8.32 -1.43 -8.15
C TYR A 417 7.90 -2.83 -7.69
N ARG A 418 8.84 -3.81 -7.72
CA ARG A 418 8.57 -5.18 -7.25
C ARG A 418 8.15 -5.20 -5.78
N ALA A 419 8.92 -4.50 -4.94
CA ALA A 419 8.65 -4.37 -3.52
C ALA A 419 7.32 -3.66 -3.23
N SER A 420 6.96 -2.61 -4.00
CA SER A 420 5.66 -1.93 -3.90
C SER A 420 4.48 -2.86 -4.20
N MET A 421 4.60 -3.70 -5.25
CA MET A 421 3.57 -4.70 -5.58
C MET A 421 3.45 -5.77 -4.48
N MET A 422 4.57 -6.31 -3.98
CA MET A 422 4.57 -7.30 -2.91
C MET A 422 4.04 -6.73 -1.59
N ALA A 423 4.35 -5.46 -1.28
CA ALA A 423 3.95 -4.80 -0.04
C ALA A 423 2.42 -4.81 0.21
N ARG A 424 1.59 -4.79 -0.85
CA ARG A 424 0.13 -4.94 -0.74
C ARG A 424 -0.30 -6.28 -0.14
N SER A 425 0.40 -7.37 -0.49
CA SER A 425 0.07 -8.73 -0.04
C SER A 425 0.47 -9.01 1.42
N VAL A 426 1.21 -8.09 2.05
CA VAL A 426 1.87 -8.32 3.35
C VAL A 426 1.48 -7.35 4.47
N ILE A 427 0.48 -6.50 4.25
CA ILE A 427 -0.14 -5.63 5.28
C ILE A 427 -0.41 -6.42 6.58
N CYS A 428 -0.94 -7.64 6.44
CA CYS A 428 -1.25 -8.54 7.56
C CYS A 428 -0.05 -9.07 8.35
N SER A 429 1.11 -9.23 7.71
CA SER A 429 2.30 -9.85 8.31
C SER A 429 3.32 -8.83 8.83
N TYR A 430 3.25 -7.57 8.38
CA TYR A 430 4.28 -6.55 8.66
C TYR A 430 3.75 -5.44 9.59
N GLY A 431 2.45 -5.15 9.56
CA GLY A 431 1.86 -4.11 10.40
C GLY A 431 2.17 -2.67 9.94
N LEU A 432 2.56 -2.50 8.67
CA LEU A 432 2.85 -1.20 8.04
C LEU A 432 1.91 -0.98 6.85
N SER A 433 1.75 0.27 6.42
CA SER A 433 1.23 0.54 5.07
C SER A 433 2.28 0.19 4.00
N PRO A 434 1.87 -0.14 2.76
CA PRO A 434 2.81 -0.34 1.66
C PRO A 434 3.72 0.88 1.41
N GLN A 435 3.19 2.10 1.56
CA GLN A 435 3.96 3.34 1.37
C GLN A 435 4.99 3.56 2.48
N GLN A 436 4.66 3.28 3.75
CA GLN A 436 5.64 3.27 4.85
C GLN A 436 6.78 2.29 4.57
N MET A 437 6.46 1.08 4.09
CA MET A 437 7.46 0.06 3.77
C MET A 437 8.48 0.56 2.73
N MET A 438 8.02 1.28 1.68
CA MET A 438 8.92 1.88 0.68
C MET A 438 9.79 2.98 1.27
N TYR A 439 9.24 3.83 2.15
CA TYR A 439 10.01 4.88 2.82
C TYR A 439 11.07 4.33 3.79
N LEU A 440 10.78 3.23 4.49
CA LEU A 440 11.76 2.56 5.36
C LEU A 440 12.89 1.90 4.55
N LEU A 441 12.53 1.22 3.46
CA LEU A 441 13.52 0.66 2.53
C LEU A 441 14.46 1.76 2.01
N TYR A 442 13.91 2.90 1.60
CA TYR A 442 14.69 4.08 1.22
C TYR A 442 15.58 4.60 2.35
N LYS A 443 15.03 4.78 3.57
CA LYS A 443 15.80 5.29 4.72
C LYS A 443 17.02 4.42 5.01
N SER A 444 16.88 3.09 4.99
CA SER A 444 18.00 2.15 5.18
C SER A 444 19.03 2.21 4.04
N ILE A 445 18.59 2.30 2.78
CA ILE A 445 19.49 2.40 1.62
C ILE A 445 20.25 3.73 1.63
N ALA A 446 19.55 4.85 1.81
CA ALA A 446 20.14 6.19 1.81
C ALA A 446 21.07 6.42 3.01
N MET A 447 20.79 5.81 4.17
CA MET A 447 21.71 5.77 5.31
C MET A 447 22.98 4.96 4.98
N THR A 448 22.83 3.79 4.37
CA THR A 448 23.95 2.96 3.96
C THR A 448 24.82 3.64 2.90
N GLU A 449 24.21 4.30 1.91
CA GLU A 449 24.92 5.07 0.88
C GLU A 449 25.69 6.24 1.49
N LEU A 450 25.08 6.96 2.44
CA LEU A 450 25.76 8.02 3.18
C LEU A 450 26.96 7.48 3.96
N LYS A 451 26.80 6.38 4.73
CA LYS A 451 27.90 5.73 5.47
C LYS A 451 29.04 5.29 4.54
N GLY A 452 28.72 4.69 3.39
CA GLY A 452 29.70 4.33 2.36
C GLY A 452 30.44 5.55 1.78
N TYR A 453 29.72 6.63 1.48
CA TYR A 453 30.31 7.88 0.98
C TYR A 453 31.21 8.57 2.02
N ILE A 454 30.79 8.61 3.29
CA ILE A 454 31.58 9.13 4.41
C ILE A 454 32.93 8.40 4.49
N MET A 455 32.92 7.06 4.45
CA MET A 455 34.16 6.27 4.48
C MET A 455 35.08 6.58 3.29
N MET A 456 34.54 6.64 2.06
CA MET A 456 35.37 6.93 0.87
C MET A 456 36.00 8.33 0.92
N GLN A 457 35.23 9.37 1.26
CA GLN A 457 35.77 10.73 1.37
C GLN A 457 36.82 10.83 2.48
N PHE A 458 36.58 10.19 3.62
CA PHE A 458 37.55 10.10 4.71
C PHE A 458 38.85 9.43 4.25
N SER A 459 38.78 8.27 3.60
CA SER A 459 39.96 7.55 3.11
C SER A 459 40.81 8.35 2.13
N TYR A 460 40.21 9.13 1.22
CA TYR A 460 40.98 10.04 0.35
C TYR A 460 41.70 11.13 1.15
N MET A 461 41.06 11.71 2.15
CA MET A 461 41.67 12.70 3.05
C MET A 461 42.83 12.10 3.86
N LEU A 462 42.69 10.86 4.35
CA LEU A 462 43.77 10.12 5.04
C LEU A 462 44.98 9.90 4.12
N LEU A 463 44.76 9.35 2.92
CA LEU A 463 45.84 9.05 1.98
C LEU A 463 46.55 10.33 1.49
N LYS A 464 45.80 11.42 1.26
CA LYS A 464 46.40 12.75 0.98
C LYS A 464 47.25 13.23 2.13
N THR A 465 46.74 13.20 3.36
CA THR A 465 47.47 13.69 4.54
C THR A 465 48.74 12.88 4.81
N HIS A 466 48.75 11.58 4.50
CA HIS A 466 49.96 10.76 4.56
C HIS A 466 50.93 10.92 3.37
N GLY A 467 50.58 11.71 2.35
CA GLY A 467 51.43 11.96 1.16
C GLY A 467 51.43 10.81 0.15
N LYS A 468 50.35 10.01 0.09
CA LYS A 468 50.22 8.87 -0.85
C LYS A 468 49.65 9.25 -2.22
N GLY A 469 49.22 10.50 -2.41
CA GLY A 469 48.60 11.02 -3.63
C GLY A 469 47.76 12.27 -3.32
N ASN A 470 47.18 12.92 -4.34
CA ASN A 470 46.34 14.11 -4.12
C ASN A 470 44.86 13.73 -3.91
N PHE A 471 44.34 12.68 -4.57
CA PHE A 471 42.97 12.15 -4.39
C PHE A 471 41.80 13.14 -4.55
N THR A 472 42.08 14.37 -4.97
CA THR A 472 41.09 15.46 -5.11
C THR A 472 40.21 15.30 -6.34
N THR A 473 40.72 14.67 -7.40
CA THR A 473 39.92 14.29 -8.58
C THR A 473 38.99 13.13 -8.21
N GLU A 474 39.53 12.08 -7.60
CA GLU A 474 38.81 10.88 -7.18
C GLU A 474 37.69 11.21 -6.18
N SER A 475 37.94 12.13 -5.24
CA SER A 475 36.93 12.72 -4.35
C SER A 475 35.80 13.43 -5.11
N LYS A 476 36.13 14.25 -6.13
CA LYS A 476 35.16 14.95 -6.97
C LYS A 476 34.32 13.95 -7.77
N ASP A 477 34.96 12.92 -8.33
CA ASP A 477 34.30 11.87 -9.11
C ASP A 477 33.32 11.06 -8.25
N ARG A 478 33.72 10.64 -7.03
CA ARG A 478 32.79 9.97 -6.08
C ARG A 478 31.59 10.84 -5.72
N ARG A 479 31.77 12.17 -5.59
CA ARG A 479 30.67 13.10 -5.29
C ARG A 479 29.73 13.28 -6.48
N SER A 480 30.28 13.35 -7.70
CA SER A 480 29.49 13.37 -8.94
C SER A 480 28.66 12.10 -9.09
N GLU A 481 29.25 10.93 -8.83
CA GLU A 481 28.55 9.64 -8.84
C GLU A 481 27.42 9.59 -7.80
N LEU A 482 27.68 10.00 -6.55
CA LEU A 482 26.65 10.09 -5.50
C LEU A 482 25.47 10.97 -5.95
N ARG A 483 25.73 12.18 -6.44
CA ARG A 483 24.69 13.10 -6.94
C ARG A 483 23.87 12.44 -8.05
N ALA A 484 24.52 11.84 -9.04
CA ALA A 484 23.84 11.18 -10.16
C ALA A 484 22.96 9.98 -9.72
N ARG A 485 23.39 9.21 -8.71
CA ARG A 485 22.59 8.13 -8.12
C ARG A 485 21.41 8.67 -7.30
N LEU A 486 21.63 9.69 -6.48
CA LEU A 486 20.58 10.31 -5.65
C LEU A 486 19.46 10.88 -6.51
N THR A 487 19.76 11.73 -7.50
CA THR A 487 18.75 12.32 -8.40
C THR A 487 17.84 11.26 -9.02
N ARG A 488 18.41 10.19 -9.58
CA ARG A 488 17.65 9.09 -10.19
C ARG A 488 16.84 8.28 -9.17
N THR A 489 17.44 7.97 -8.01
CA THR A 489 16.82 7.16 -6.97
C THR A 489 15.64 7.89 -6.32
N GLN A 490 15.79 9.17 -6.02
CA GLN A 490 14.75 9.98 -5.39
C GLN A 490 13.60 10.30 -6.36
N GLN A 491 13.90 10.58 -7.64
CA GLN A 491 12.85 10.72 -8.68
C GLN A 491 12.05 9.42 -8.85
N LEU A 492 12.73 8.27 -8.95
CA LEU A 492 12.07 6.96 -9.03
C LEU A 492 11.19 6.71 -7.81
N LEU A 493 11.72 6.97 -6.61
CA LEU A 493 11.00 6.72 -5.36
C LEU A 493 9.78 7.62 -5.19
N GLN A 494 9.85 8.91 -5.55
CA GLN A 494 8.69 9.80 -5.57
C GLN A 494 7.57 9.23 -6.44
N ASN A 495 7.88 8.78 -7.65
CA ASN A 495 6.92 8.16 -8.56
C ASN A 495 6.33 6.85 -8.01
N VAL A 496 7.17 6.01 -7.39
CA VAL A 496 6.73 4.76 -6.75
C VAL A 496 5.81 5.06 -5.55
N MET A 497 6.18 6.01 -4.69
CA MET A 497 5.39 6.37 -3.51
C MET A 497 4.02 6.96 -3.87
N GLN A 498 3.92 7.75 -4.95
CA GLN A 498 2.64 8.25 -5.47
C GLN A 498 1.69 7.14 -5.94
N GLN A 499 2.22 5.99 -6.39
CA GLN A 499 1.44 4.84 -6.86
C GLN A 499 1.22 3.76 -5.77
N THR A 500 1.97 3.86 -4.67
CA THR A 500 1.92 2.91 -3.56
C THR A 500 0.87 3.33 -2.54
N SER A 501 -0.02 2.42 -2.15
CA SER A 501 -1.09 2.73 -1.19
C SER A 501 -0.52 3.08 0.20
N SER A 502 -1.01 4.17 0.78
CA SER A 502 -0.77 4.57 2.17
C SER A 502 -1.74 3.91 3.17
N GLU A 503 -2.66 3.08 2.69
CA GLU A 503 -3.67 2.39 3.49
C GLU A 503 -3.07 1.38 4.47
N TYR A 504 -3.57 1.39 5.70
CA TYR A 504 -3.32 0.36 6.71
C TYR A 504 -4.62 -0.03 7.43
N TRP A 505 -4.82 -1.33 7.60
CA TRP A 505 -5.96 -1.92 8.33
C TRP A 505 -5.53 -3.18 9.07
N ARG A 506 -6.31 -3.59 10.07
CA ARG A 506 -5.98 -4.76 10.90
C ARG A 506 -6.63 -6.04 10.36
N CYS A 507 -5.81 -7.04 10.10
CA CYS A 507 -6.28 -8.35 9.67
C CYS A 507 -6.91 -9.14 10.81
N ASP A 508 -7.67 -10.18 10.48
CA ASP A 508 -8.36 -10.99 11.48
C ASP A 508 -7.37 -11.78 12.36
N PRO A 509 -7.70 -11.96 13.66
CA PRO A 509 -6.94 -12.81 14.55
C PRO A 509 -7.05 -14.28 14.12
N GLU A 510 -6.29 -15.18 14.77
CA GLU A 510 -6.32 -16.60 14.38
C GLU A 510 -7.68 -17.26 14.61
N ARG A 511 -7.97 -18.31 13.82
CA ARG A 511 -9.27 -18.99 13.83
C ARG A 511 -9.67 -19.42 15.25
N GLY A 512 -10.89 -19.06 15.65
CA GLY A 512 -11.42 -19.35 16.99
C GLY A 512 -10.92 -18.45 18.12
N THR A 513 -10.05 -17.47 17.85
CA THR A 513 -9.52 -16.55 18.87
C THR A 513 -10.27 -15.21 18.97
N HIS A 514 -11.31 -14.99 18.16
CA HIS A 514 -12.17 -13.81 18.27
C HIS A 514 -12.82 -13.70 19.65
N ARG A 515 -12.77 -12.51 20.26
CA ARG A 515 -13.34 -12.22 21.59
C ARG A 515 -14.07 -10.89 21.56
N GLU A 516 -15.33 -10.89 22.00
CA GLU A 516 -16.13 -9.67 22.10
C GLU A 516 -15.48 -8.68 23.07
N ASN A 517 -15.51 -7.38 22.73
CA ASN A 517 -14.81 -6.27 23.40
C ASN A 517 -13.27 -6.30 23.33
N THR A 518 -12.65 -7.33 22.73
CA THR A 518 -11.21 -7.36 22.44
C THR A 518 -10.90 -7.23 20.95
N THR A 519 -11.47 -8.10 20.12
CA THR A 519 -11.22 -8.14 18.66
C THR A 519 -12.44 -7.73 17.85
N TYR A 520 -13.64 -7.84 18.39
CA TYR A 520 -14.86 -7.31 17.76
C TYR A 520 -15.85 -6.80 18.80
N VAL A 521 -16.82 -6.01 18.35
CA VAL A 521 -17.98 -5.57 19.12
C VAL A 521 -19.21 -5.60 18.22
N GLN A 522 -20.37 -5.83 18.80
CA GLN A 522 -21.64 -6.01 18.06
C GLN A 522 -22.75 -5.14 18.65
N PHE A 523 -23.69 -4.74 17.80
CA PHE A 523 -25.01 -4.31 18.23
C PHE A 523 -25.80 -5.55 18.65
N THR A 524 -26.60 -5.43 19.71
CA THR A 524 -27.40 -6.56 20.23
C THR A 524 -28.87 -6.21 20.13
N ARG A 525 -29.69 -7.19 19.75
CA ARG A 525 -31.15 -7.05 19.64
C ARG A 525 -31.59 -5.81 18.81
N LEU A 526 -30.86 -5.46 17.75
CA LEU A 526 -31.25 -4.35 16.88
C LEU A 526 -32.47 -4.73 16.04
N LEU A 527 -32.30 -5.75 15.20
CA LEU A 527 -33.35 -6.46 14.49
C LEU A 527 -33.19 -7.94 14.77
N GLN A 528 -34.25 -8.61 15.21
CA GLN A 528 -34.24 -10.05 15.48
C GLN A 528 -35.47 -10.75 14.91
N GLY A 529 -35.28 -11.99 14.44
CA GLY A 529 -36.37 -12.90 14.13
C GLY A 529 -37.33 -13.03 15.31
N TYR A 530 -38.62 -12.87 15.04
CA TYR A 530 -39.70 -12.81 16.02
C TYR A 530 -40.92 -13.54 15.45
N VAL A 531 -41.43 -14.52 16.17
CA VAL A 531 -42.67 -15.22 15.82
C VAL A 531 -43.83 -14.49 16.49
N GLU A 532 -44.87 -14.12 15.76
CA GLU A 532 -46.09 -13.53 16.32
C GLU A 532 -47.33 -13.98 15.56
N ASN A 533 -48.48 -14.07 16.23
CA ASN A 533 -49.73 -14.40 15.55
C ASN A 533 -50.38 -13.16 14.93
N GLU A 534 -51.02 -13.33 13.77
CA GLU A 534 -51.79 -12.28 13.08
C GLU A 534 -52.76 -11.56 14.03
N VAL A 535 -53.43 -12.31 14.94
CA VAL A 535 -54.40 -11.77 15.91
C VAL A 535 -53.81 -10.73 16.86
N ASP A 536 -52.52 -10.82 17.18
CA ASP A 536 -51.84 -9.98 18.17
C ASP A 536 -51.18 -8.74 17.54
N MET A 537 -51.03 -8.72 16.21
CA MET A 537 -50.37 -7.65 15.44
C MET A 537 -51.31 -6.54 14.96
N ASN A 538 -52.60 -6.58 15.33
CA ASN A 538 -53.58 -5.54 15.02
C ASN A 538 -54.47 -5.21 16.23
N ALA A 539 -54.98 -3.97 16.27
CA ALA A 539 -55.78 -3.46 17.39
C ALA A 539 -57.22 -4.02 17.44
N ASP A 540 -57.72 -4.58 16.34
CA ASP A 540 -59.07 -5.16 16.26
C ASP A 540 -59.11 -6.63 16.76
N GLU A 541 -57.95 -7.18 17.18
CA GLU A 541 -57.75 -8.59 17.53
C GLU A 541 -58.27 -9.55 16.44
N THR A 542 -58.04 -9.29 15.14
CA THR A 542 -58.56 -10.10 14.02
C THR A 542 -57.51 -10.84 13.22
N CYS A 543 -57.94 -11.82 12.42
CA CYS A 543 -57.09 -12.58 11.48
C CYS A 543 -57.65 -12.42 10.06
N ARG A 544 -57.86 -11.16 9.65
CA ARG A 544 -58.42 -10.82 8.32
C ARG A 544 -57.36 -10.77 7.23
N GLU A 545 -56.17 -10.34 7.63
CA GLU A 545 -55.00 -10.20 6.79
C GLU A 545 -54.08 -11.41 6.98
N SER A 546 -53.28 -11.72 5.95
CA SER A 546 -52.20 -12.73 6.05
C SER A 546 -50.90 -12.12 6.56
N CYS A 547 -49.95 -12.95 7.02
CA CYS A 547 -48.57 -12.54 7.35
C CYS A 547 -47.93 -11.57 6.34
N SER A 548 -48.19 -11.75 5.03
CA SER A 548 -47.65 -10.90 3.98
C SER A 548 -48.11 -9.43 4.03
N HIS A 549 -49.22 -9.12 4.72
CA HIS A 549 -49.67 -7.75 4.97
C HIS A 549 -48.74 -7.00 5.93
N TYR A 550 -48.12 -7.70 6.89
CA TYR A 550 -47.42 -7.11 8.03
C TYR A 550 -45.97 -6.71 7.72
N GLN A 551 -45.75 -5.99 6.61
CA GLN A 551 -44.40 -5.55 6.19
C GLN A 551 -43.92 -4.29 6.93
N TYR A 552 -44.84 -3.38 7.28
CA TYR A 552 -44.50 -1.99 7.60
C TYR A 552 -44.80 -1.58 9.05
N GLY A 553 -43.92 -1.96 9.98
CA GLY A 553 -43.80 -1.29 11.28
C GLY A 553 -44.99 -1.46 12.23
N HIS A 554 -45.57 -2.65 12.27
CA HIS A 554 -46.70 -3.00 13.15
C HIS A 554 -46.28 -3.08 14.62
N GLN A 555 -47.26 -3.20 15.53
CA GLN A 555 -47.02 -3.40 16.95
C GLN A 555 -47.77 -4.64 17.43
N GLN A 556 -47.19 -5.36 18.38
CA GLN A 556 -47.95 -6.32 19.16
C GLN A 556 -48.90 -5.52 20.08
N HIS A 557 -50.19 -5.52 19.80
CA HIS A 557 -51.19 -4.80 20.59
C HIS A 557 -51.60 -5.61 21.81
N HIS A 558 -51.94 -6.88 21.60
CA HIS A 558 -52.55 -7.76 22.60
C HIS A 558 -51.73 -9.05 22.80
N CYS A 559 -52.26 -9.95 23.61
CA CYS A 559 -51.79 -11.33 23.73
C CYS A 559 -53.00 -12.23 23.92
N TYR A 560 -53.64 -12.58 22.81
CA TYR A 560 -54.92 -13.25 22.76
C TYR A 560 -54.86 -14.58 23.51
N LYS A 561 -55.72 -14.72 24.53
CA LYS A 561 -55.83 -15.91 25.40
C LYS A 561 -54.51 -16.40 26.02
N GLU A 562 -53.53 -15.51 26.20
CA GLU A 562 -52.21 -15.87 26.75
C GLU A 562 -51.51 -17.01 25.99
N LEU A 563 -51.67 -17.05 24.65
CA LEU A 563 -51.03 -18.02 23.74
C LEU A 563 -49.50 -17.83 23.67
N TYR A 564 -48.84 -18.10 22.54
CA TYR A 564 -47.37 -18.07 22.50
C TYR A 564 -46.76 -16.72 22.91
N CYS A 565 -47.47 -15.62 22.63
CA CYS A 565 -47.16 -14.27 23.09
C CYS A 565 -46.89 -14.13 24.61
N SER A 566 -47.44 -15.00 25.47
CA SER A 566 -47.20 -15.00 26.92
C SER A 566 -45.89 -15.70 27.32
N LYS A 567 -45.39 -16.59 26.45
CA LYS A 567 -44.21 -17.44 26.67
C LYS A 567 -42.90 -16.80 26.19
N GLN A 568 -43.00 -15.69 25.46
CA GLN A 568 -41.86 -14.93 24.92
C GLN A 568 -41.84 -13.48 25.41
N GLN A 569 -40.70 -12.80 25.21
CA GLN A 569 -40.61 -11.36 25.49
C GLN A 569 -41.28 -10.58 24.35
N LYS A 570 -42.34 -9.82 24.66
CA LYS A 570 -42.98 -8.84 23.75
C LYS A 570 -41.95 -8.02 22.98
N CYS A 571 -42.19 -7.81 21.68
CA CYS A 571 -41.42 -6.86 20.88
C CYS A 571 -41.61 -5.44 21.44
N ALA A 572 -40.53 -4.77 21.86
CA ALA A 572 -40.63 -3.48 22.54
C ALA A 572 -40.77 -2.27 21.58
N GLY A 573 -40.44 -2.45 20.30
CA GLY A 573 -40.58 -1.43 19.26
C GLY A 573 -41.62 -1.82 18.21
N ARG A 574 -41.18 -2.05 16.98
CA ARG A 574 -42.04 -2.33 15.82
C ARG A 574 -41.66 -3.62 15.11
N ILE A 575 -42.64 -4.23 14.43
CA ILE A 575 -42.54 -5.50 13.70
C ILE A 575 -42.58 -5.20 12.19
N TYR A 576 -41.65 -5.80 11.45
CA TYR A 576 -41.44 -5.60 10.01
C TYR A 576 -41.22 -6.93 9.29
N ASP A 577 -41.25 -6.91 7.96
CA ASP A 577 -40.81 -7.99 7.07
C ASP A 577 -41.36 -9.39 7.45
N CYS A 578 -42.66 -9.47 7.77
CA CYS A 578 -43.32 -10.73 8.12
C CYS A 578 -43.50 -11.66 6.92
N GLU A 579 -43.17 -12.95 7.11
CA GLU A 579 -43.45 -14.03 6.17
C GLU A 579 -44.25 -15.17 6.83
N TYR A 580 -45.10 -15.83 6.04
CA TYR A 580 -45.71 -17.11 6.40
C TYR A 580 -44.80 -18.24 5.90
N ILE A 581 -44.53 -19.23 6.74
CA ILE A 581 -43.68 -20.39 6.41
C ILE A 581 -44.51 -21.68 6.50
N ASP A 582 -45.16 -21.91 7.65
CA ASP A 582 -46.06 -23.05 7.86
C ASP A 582 -47.04 -22.77 9.02
N SER A 583 -48.08 -23.59 9.14
CA SER A 583 -49.12 -23.42 10.17
C SER A 583 -48.65 -23.86 11.56
N ASP A 584 -47.89 -24.94 11.63
CA ASP A 584 -47.45 -25.58 12.88
C ASP A 584 -45.92 -25.55 12.99
N MET A 585 -45.41 -25.23 14.18
CA MET A 585 -43.96 -25.18 14.43
C MET A 585 -43.57 -25.48 15.88
N TRP A 586 -42.35 -25.98 16.07
CA TRP A 586 -41.69 -26.19 17.35
C TRP A 586 -40.60 -25.14 17.52
N ILE A 587 -40.84 -24.19 18.42
CA ILE A 587 -39.89 -23.13 18.74
C ILE A 587 -39.01 -23.60 19.91
N CYS A 588 -37.68 -23.45 19.77
CA CYS A 588 -36.75 -23.59 20.88
C CYS A 588 -36.36 -22.20 21.44
N PRO A 589 -36.86 -21.79 22.62
CA PRO A 589 -36.50 -20.51 23.22
C PRO A 589 -35.04 -20.52 23.71
N ALA A 590 -34.37 -19.40 23.52
CA ALA A 590 -32.99 -19.22 23.95
C ALA A 590 -32.84 -19.29 25.48
N ALA A 591 -31.63 -19.66 25.93
CA ALA A 591 -31.30 -19.80 27.35
C ALA A 591 -31.56 -18.49 28.15
N PRO A 592 -31.91 -18.57 29.45
CA PRO A 592 -32.10 -17.38 30.28
C PRO A 592 -30.85 -16.50 30.29
N GLY A 593 -31.03 -15.18 30.07
CA GLY A 593 -29.92 -14.23 29.97
C GLY A 593 -29.22 -14.18 28.60
N SER A 594 -29.59 -15.04 27.65
CA SER A 594 -29.10 -14.96 26.26
C SER A 594 -29.51 -13.63 25.60
N GLN A 595 -28.72 -13.19 24.61
CA GLN A 595 -29.09 -12.08 23.73
C GLN A 595 -30.03 -12.51 22.60
N ARG A 596 -30.22 -13.81 22.42
CA ARG A 596 -31.09 -14.43 21.40
C ARG A 596 -32.51 -14.58 21.97
N ARG A 597 -33.50 -14.68 21.09
CA ARG A 597 -34.90 -15.06 21.40
C ARG A 597 -35.09 -16.56 21.23
N TYR A 598 -34.54 -17.13 20.16
CA TYR A 598 -34.64 -18.55 19.81
C TYR A 598 -33.25 -19.14 19.51
N GLU A 599 -33.05 -20.44 19.76
CA GLU A 599 -31.88 -21.16 19.22
C GLU A 599 -32.19 -21.69 17.82
N TYR A 600 -33.40 -22.23 17.65
CA TYR A 600 -33.96 -22.64 16.36
C TYR A 600 -35.50 -22.64 16.40
N ILE A 601 -36.10 -22.67 15.21
CA ILE A 601 -37.53 -22.94 14.97
C ILE A 601 -37.60 -24.05 13.91
N GLU A 602 -38.41 -25.06 14.15
CA GLU A 602 -38.65 -26.18 13.24
C GLU A 602 -40.13 -26.18 12.81
N TYR A 603 -40.40 -26.20 11.51
CA TYR A 603 -41.75 -26.16 10.93
C TYR A 603 -42.20 -27.58 10.52
N GLU A 604 -43.51 -27.82 10.44
CA GLU A 604 -44.06 -29.16 10.13
C GLU A 604 -43.66 -29.67 8.73
N ASN A 605 -43.51 -28.78 7.75
CA ASN A 605 -42.93 -29.09 6.43
C ASN A 605 -41.44 -29.49 6.45
N GLY A 606 -40.78 -29.50 7.61
CA GLY A 606 -39.38 -29.88 7.79
C GLY A 606 -38.37 -28.74 7.55
N GLU A 607 -38.81 -27.51 7.24
CA GLU A 607 -37.91 -26.36 7.24
C GLU A 607 -37.44 -26.04 8.67
N VAL A 608 -36.15 -25.75 8.82
CA VAL A 608 -35.56 -25.30 10.08
C VAL A 608 -34.94 -23.92 9.90
N ARG A 609 -35.25 -23.02 10.83
CA ARG A 609 -34.65 -21.69 10.97
C ARG A 609 -33.69 -21.72 12.16
N GLY A 610 -32.41 -21.45 11.93
CA GLY A 610 -31.37 -21.61 12.94
C GLY A 610 -30.84 -23.04 13.01
N ARG A 611 -30.05 -23.34 14.04
CA ARG A 611 -29.31 -24.61 14.14
C ARG A 611 -29.98 -25.53 15.14
N LYS A 612 -30.69 -26.56 14.67
CA LYS A 612 -31.34 -27.55 15.53
C LYS A 612 -30.31 -28.28 16.39
N GLN A 613 -30.34 -28.01 17.69
CA GLN A 613 -29.43 -28.54 18.71
C GLN A 613 -30.21 -28.85 19.99
N HIS A 614 -29.52 -29.18 21.09
CA HIS A 614 -30.17 -29.34 22.39
C HIS A 614 -30.89 -28.06 22.80
N CYS A 615 -32.18 -28.15 23.18
CA CYS A 615 -32.99 -27.00 23.55
C CYS A 615 -32.99 -26.75 25.07
N PRO A 616 -32.35 -25.67 25.58
CA PRO A 616 -32.10 -25.52 27.02
C PRO A 616 -33.37 -25.33 27.87
N ARG A 617 -34.47 -24.87 27.26
CA ARG A 617 -35.74 -24.56 27.94
C ARG A 617 -36.89 -25.50 27.55
N GLY A 618 -36.58 -26.55 26.79
CA GLY A 618 -37.59 -27.38 26.10
C GLY A 618 -38.22 -26.64 24.90
N THR A 619 -38.81 -27.41 23.98
CA THR A 619 -39.51 -26.87 22.82
C THR A 619 -40.94 -26.48 23.16
N SER A 620 -41.45 -25.42 22.53
CA SER A 620 -42.86 -25.03 22.55
C SER A 620 -43.45 -25.31 21.18
N LYS A 621 -44.39 -26.26 21.08
CA LYS A 621 -45.25 -26.41 19.90
C LYS A 621 -46.25 -25.25 19.87
N VAL A 622 -46.42 -24.63 18.70
CA VAL A 622 -47.42 -23.59 18.43
C VAL A 622 -48.08 -23.89 17.09
N ASP A 623 -49.41 -23.78 17.09
CA ASP A 623 -50.27 -24.28 16.02
C ASP A 623 -51.12 -23.11 15.54
N SER A 624 -51.38 -23.01 14.24
CA SER A 624 -52.31 -22.01 13.71
C SER A 624 -53.75 -22.51 13.84
N TRP A 625 -54.74 -21.62 13.93
CA TRP A 625 -56.14 -22.01 14.20
C TRP A 625 -57.17 -21.26 13.39
N TRP A 626 -58.32 -21.89 13.19
CA TRP A 626 -59.50 -21.27 12.60
C TRP A 626 -60.31 -20.50 13.66
N ARG A 627 -60.54 -19.21 13.42
CA ARG A 627 -61.47 -18.38 14.18
C ARG A 627 -62.75 -18.22 13.35
N TRP A 628 -63.74 -19.05 13.67
CA TRP A 628 -64.94 -19.27 12.82
C TRP A 628 -64.56 -19.92 11.47
N LEU A 629 -65.53 -20.12 10.58
CA LEU A 629 -65.36 -20.88 9.32
C LEU A 629 -64.47 -20.22 8.24
N PHE A 630 -64.10 -18.94 8.38
CA PHE A 630 -63.51 -18.17 7.27
C PHE A 630 -62.20 -17.44 7.60
N TRP A 631 -61.79 -17.38 8.86
CA TRP A 631 -60.58 -16.66 9.27
C TRP A 631 -59.57 -17.64 9.85
N HIS A 632 -58.43 -17.80 9.20
CA HIS A 632 -57.30 -18.57 9.71
C HIS A 632 -56.34 -17.61 10.40
N CYS A 633 -55.95 -17.90 11.65
CA CYS A 633 -55.04 -17.12 12.45
C CYS A 633 -53.65 -17.77 12.43
N SER A 634 -52.80 -17.28 11.54
CA SER A 634 -51.48 -17.85 11.28
C SER A 634 -50.40 -17.26 12.20
N TYR A 635 -49.39 -18.06 12.55
CA TYR A 635 -48.14 -17.53 13.10
C TYR A 635 -47.21 -17.06 11.97
N CYS A 636 -46.70 -15.85 12.10
CA CYS A 636 -45.81 -15.22 11.16
C CYS A 636 -44.39 -15.17 11.71
N PHE A 637 -43.38 -15.37 10.85
CA PHE A 637 -41.99 -15.09 11.17
C PHE A 637 -41.62 -13.70 10.66
N CYS A 638 -41.29 -12.79 11.57
CA CYS A 638 -41.08 -11.36 11.32
C CYS A 638 -39.74 -10.87 11.88
N LEU A 639 -39.41 -9.61 11.62
CA LEU A 639 -38.31 -8.90 12.28
C LEU A 639 -38.84 -7.93 13.33
N CYS A 640 -38.44 -8.11 14.59
CA CYS A 640 -38.68 -7.17 15.67
C CYS A 640 -37.53 -6.16 15.78
N ASP A 641 -37.84 -4.87 15.64
CA ASP A 641 -36.99 -3.75 16.04
C ASP A 641 -37.12 -3.55 17.56
N ASP A 642 -36.32 -4.30 18.33
CA ASP A 642 -36.45 -4.43 19.78
C ASP A 642 -35.87 -3.21 20.53
N ALA A 643 -36.64 -2.13 20.63
CA ALA A 643 -36.28 -0.90 21.35
C ALA A 643 -36.19 -1.07 22.90
N GLY A 644 -36.07 -2.30 23.41
CA GLY A 644 -36.02 -2.62 24.83
C GLY A 644 -34.67 -2.29 25.51
N ARG A 645 -34.67 -2.35 26.84
CA ARG A 645 -33.50 -2.04 27.70
C ARG A 645 -32.23 -2.87 27.42
N HIS A 646 -32.38 -4.01 26.75
CA HIS A 646 -31.31 -4.96 26.44
C HIS A 646 -30.76 -4.81 25.02
N SER A 647 -31.23 -3.83 24.25
CA SER A 647 -30.72 -3.57 22.91
C SER A 647 -29.59 -2.54 22.93
N ASP A 648 -28.42 -2.95 22.48
CA ASP A 648 -27.30 -2.06 22.20
C ASP A 648 -27.46 -1.54 20.76
N ARG A 649 -27.87 -0.27 20.62
CA ARG A 649 -28.27 0.35 19.34
C ARG A 649 -27.85 1.81 19.19
N TYR A 650 -26.88 2.26 19.99
CA TYR A 650 -26.49 3.68 20.07
C TYR A 650 -25.06 3.86 19.53
N VAL A 651 -24.85 4.90 18.72
CA VAL A 651 -23.54 5.28 18.19
C VAL A 651 -23.24 6.73 18.61
N SER A 652 -22.06 6.98 19.16
CA SER A 652 -21.61 8.33 19.55
C SER A 652 -21.37 9.19 18.32
N LEU A 653 -21.97 10.38 18.28
CA LEU A 653 -21.68 11.44 17.30
C LEU A 653 -20.66 12.45 17.84
N ARG A 654 -20.33 12.38 19.14
CA ARG A 654 -19.28 13.21 19.74
C ARG A 654 -17.91 12.89 19.15
N GLU A 655 -17.10 13.92 19.02
CA GLU A 655 -15.75 13.86 18.47
C GLU A 655 -14.75 13.13 19.38
N SER A 656 -13.80 12.44 18.74
CA SER A 656 -12.58 11.92 19.38
C SER A 656 -11.39 12.59 18.70
N VAL A 657 -10.66 13.40 19.47
CA VAL A 657 -9.67 14.36 18.97
C VAL A 657 -8.34 14.22 19.71
N SER A 658 -7.22 14.49 19.04
CA SER A 658 -5.92 14.64 19.69
C SER A 658 -5.80 16.01 20.36
N ASP A 659 -4.95 16.09 21.37
CA ASP A 659 -4.57 17.34 22.03
C ASP A 659 -3.57 18.13 21.18
N ILE A 660 -4.13 18.82 20.20
CA ILE A 660 -3.41 19.74 19.31
C ILE A 660 -2.76 20.91 20.06
N SER A 661 -3.15 21.21 21.30
CA SER A 661 -2.50 22.25 22.12
C SER A 661 -1.17 21.78 22.72
N GLN A 662 -0.95 20.47 22.77
CA GLN A 662 0.29 19.82 23.19
C GLN A 662 1.03 19.19 21.99
N ASN A 663 0.79 19.72 20.78
CA ASN A 663 1.38 19.24 19.53
C ASN A 663 1.16 17.73 19.24
N ARG A 664 -0.01 17.20 19.65
CA ARG A 664 -0.35 15.79 19.45
C ARG A 664 -1.20 15.57 18.21
N VAL A 665 -0.85 14.54 17.43
CA VAL A 665 -1.56 14.10 16.21
C VAL A 665 -2.20 12.73 16.42
N VAL A 666 -3.12 12.35 15.54
CA VAL A 666 -3.75 11.01 15.57
C VAL A 666 -2.85 10.00 14.84
N THR A 667 -2.57 8.89 15.51
CA THR A 667 -1.67 7.81 15.02
C THR A 667 -2.40 6.49 14.75
N GLY A 668 -3.65 6.35 15.20
CA GLY A 668 -4.43 5.13 15.03
C GLY A 668 -5.89 5.26 15.45
N LEU A 669 -6.71 4.27 15.11
CA LEU A 669 -8.16 4.24 15.33
C LEU A 669 -8.63 2.91 15.92
N ARG A 670 -9.74 2.94 16.67
CA ARG A 670 -10.35 1.73 17.26
C ARG A 670 -11.84 1.92 17.56
N PHE A 671 -12.67 0.90 17.31
CA PHE A 671 -14.02 0.85 17.87
C PHE A 671 -14.00 0.33 19.31
N VAL A 672 -14.74 1.00 20.19
CA VAL A 672 -14.97 0.56 21.58
C VAL A 672 -16.44 0.70 21.96
N LYS A 673 -16.92 -0.23 22.78
CA LYS A 673 -18.29 -0.24 23.32
C LYS A 673 -18.26 0.14 24.80
N ARG A 674 -18.96 1.20 25.20
CA ARG A 674 -19.08 1.65 26.60
C ARG A 674 -20.51 2.09 26.86
N ASP A 675 -21.08 1.74 28.02
CA ASP A 675 -22.46 2.08 28.41
C ASP A 675 -23.51 1.84 27.30
N GLN A 676 -23.43 0.68 26.61
CA GLN A 676 -24.27 0.28 25.47
C GLN A 676 -24.14 1.16 24.20
N MET A 677 -23.18 2.08 24.17
CA MET A 677 -22.89 2.97 23.05
C MET A 677 -21.58 2.58 22.34
N MET A 678 -21.61 2.66 21.02
CA MET A 678 -20.43 2.50 20.17
C MET A 678 -19.71 3.83 20.00
N HIS A 679 -18.40 3.84 20.22
CA HIS A 679 -17.51 4.97 19.97
C HIS A 679 -16.40 4.55 19.01
N LEU A 680 -16.07 5.45 18.07
CA LEU A 680 -14.78 5.42 17.37
C LEU A 680 -13.82 6.31 18.18
N ILE A 681 -12.70 5.74 18.63
CA ILE A 681 -11.69 6.48 19.38
C ILE A 681 -10.37 6.55 18.62
N VAL A 682 -9.60 7.60 18.91
CA VAL A 682 -8.26 7.82 18.36
C VAL A 682 -7.16 7.42 19.34
N GLN A 683 -6.03 6.99 18.80
CA GLN A 683 -4.75 7.02 19.49
C GLN A 683 -4.04 8.33 19.15
N GLN A 684 -3.37 8.94 20.13
CA GLN A 684 -2.57 10.14 19.94
C GLN A 684 -1.11 9.94 20.35
N GLY A 685 -0.21 10.70 19.73
CA GLY A 685 1.20 10.82 20.09
C GLY A 685 1.72 12.22 19.80
N LEU A 686 2.78 12.62 20.49
CA LEU A 686 3.51 13.87 20.24
C LEU A 686 4.21 13.81 18.88
N LEU A 687 4.00 14.83 18.06
CA LEU A 687 4.67 15.00 16.78
C LEU A 687 6.10 15.51 16.99
N LEU A 688 7.05 14.97 16.22
CA LEU A 688 8.47 15.32 16.22
C LEU A 688 8.93 15.79 14.83
N PRO A 689 10.09 16.48 14.72
CA PRO A 689 10.70 16.88 13.46
C PRO A 689 10.75 15.76 12.42
N GLY A 690 10.51 16.08 11.15
CA GLY A 690 10.54 15.11 10.05
C GLY A 690 9.36 14.14 10.02
N GLY A 691 8.29 14.40 10.79
CA GLY A 691 7.09 13.56 10.84
C GLY A 691 7.23 12.29 11.68
N ASP A 692 8.25 12.21 12.53
CA ASP A 692 8.38 11.12 13.52
C ASP A 692 7.39 11.33 14.70
N ILE A 693 7.15 10.28 15.49
CA ILE A 693 6.25 10.29 16.65
C ILE A 693 7.02 9.82 17.89
N ASP A 694 6.85 10.50 19.02
CA ASP A 694 7.39 10.04 20.30
C ASP A 694 6.60 8.82 20.82
N ASN A 695 7.19 7.63 20.66
CA ASN A 695 6.63 6.36 21.12
C ASN A 695 6.30 6.33 22.62
N SER A 696 6.98 7.11 23.46
CA SER A 696 6.73 7.16 24.90
C SER A 696 5.42 7.90 25.25
N THR A 697 4.92 8.72 24.33
CA THR A 697 3.73 9.57 24.53
C THR A 697 2.43 8.95 24.02
N LEU A 698 2.50 7.76 23.40
CA LEU A 698 1.39 7.10 22.75
C LEU A 698 0.28 6.68 23.74
N GLU A 699 -0.92 7.21 23.54
CA GLU A 699 -2.07 6.86 24.38
C GLU A 699 -3.39 6.84 23.59
N TRP A 700 -4.34 6.03 24.05
CA TRP A 700 -5.70 6.00 23.50
C TRP A 700 -6.56 7.06 24.17
N VAL A 701 -7.09 8.00 23.39
CA VAL A 701 -7.98 9.05 23.88
C VAL A 701 -9.25 8.40 24.40
N VAL A 702 -9.46 8.51 25.72
CA VAL A 702 -10.59 7.87 26.39
C VAL A 702 -11.87 8.62 26.03
N ALA A 703 -12.77 7.96 25.29
CA ALA A 703 -14.12 8.47 25.06
C ALA A 703 -14.77 8.85 26.40
N GLN A 704 -15.14 10.12 26.57
CA GLN A 704 -15.85 10.59 27.75
C GLN A 704 -17.20 9.87 27.83
N PRO A 705 -17.45 9.01 28.83
CA PRO A 705 -18.69 8.27 28.91
C PRO A 705 -19.84 9.23 29.24
N PHE A 706 -20.91 9.16 28.45
CA PHE A 706 -22.12 9.93 28.69
C PHE A 706 -23.34 9.03 28.55
N LYS A 707 -24.34 9.23 29.40
CA LYS A 707 -25.54 8.39 29.41
C LYS A 707 -26.62 9.01 28.55
N ARG A 708 -27.37 8.17 27.82
CA ARG A 708 -28.56 8.59 27.04
C ARG A 708 -29.58 9.40 27.87
N THR A 709 -29.69 9.10 29.16
CA THR A 709 -30.62 9.74 30.10
C THR A 709 -30.05 11.00 30.78
N GLN A 710 -28.82 11.41 30.45
CA GLN A 710 -28.18 12.58 31.03
C GLN A 710 -28.78 13.87 30.44
N LYS A 711 -29.02 14.86 31.31
CA LYS A 711 -29.58 16.16 30.91
C LYS A 711 -28.68 16.83 29.85
N GLY A 712 -29.27 17.19 28.71
CA GLY A 712 -28.59 17.88 27.61
C GLY A 712 -28.03 16.98 26.51
N VAL A 713 -28.10 15.65 26.66
CA VAL A 713 -27.71 14.67 25.64
C VAL A 713 -28.90 14.39 24.70
N LEU A 714 -28.72 14.52 23.38
CA LEU A 714 -29.81 14.42 22.39
C LEU A 714 -29.51 13.44 21.24
N ASP A 715 -30.53 12.71 20.79
CA ASP A 715 -30.46 11.87 19.57
C ASP A 715 -30.30 12.76 18.33
N GLY A 716 -29.47 12.33 17.38
CA GLY A 716 -29.09 13.11 16.19
C GLY A 716 -28.09 14.24 16.46
N ARG A 717 -27.66 14.47 17.71
CA ARG A 717 -26.65 15.49 18.06
C ARG A 717 -25.46 14.92 18.84
N ASP A 718 -25.71 14.24 19.94
CA ASP A 718 -24.67 13.63 20.78
C ASP A 718 -24.46 12.15 20.41
N TYR A 719 -25.54 11.47 20.06
CA TYR A 719 -25.56 10.07 19.67
C TYR A 719 -26.64 9.84 18.60
N HIS A 720 -26.55 8.73 17.89
CA HIS A 720 -27.53 8.26 16.91
C HIS A 720 -28.12 6.93 17.37
N THR A 721 -29.44 6.83 17.32
CA THR A 721 -30.21 5.62 17.61
C THR A 721 -30.49 4.85 16.33
N LEU A 722 -29.95 3.63 16.24
CA LEU A 722 -30.27 2.70 15.17
C LEU A 722 -31.71 2.19 15.30
N SER A 723 -32.40 2.09 14.17
CA SER A 723 -33.75 1.54 14.00
C SER A 723 -33.86 0.84 12.65
N TYR A 724 -35.00 0.23 12.33
CA TYR A 724 -35.24 -0.36 11.01
C TYR A 724 -34.88 0.61 9.85
N GLU A 725 -35.26 1.88 9.93
CA GLU A 725 -35.00 2.84 8.85
C GLU A 725 -33.62 3.51 8.96
N ARG A 726 -33.08 3.69 10.18
CA ARG A 726 -31.86 4.48 10.47
C ARG A 726 -30.64 3.60 10.77
N ARG A 727 -30.38 2.60 9.93
CA ARG A 727 -29.34 1.56 10.13
C ARG A 727 -28.25 1.49 9.06
N ALA A 728 -28.17 2.49 8.18
CA ALA A 728 -27.16 2.55 7.14
C ALA A 728 -25.83 3.09 7.69
N VAL A 729 -24.72 2.56 7.20
CA VAL A 729 -23.35 3.02 7.49
C VAL A 729 -22.63 3.22 6.17
N ASP A 730 -22.09 4.42 5.99
CA ASP A 730 -21.27 4.78 4.83
C ASP A 730 -19.85 4.23 4.99
N LEU A 731 -19.32 3.66 3.92
CA LEU A 731 -17.98 3.09 3.82
C LEU A 731 -17.15 4.01 2.94
N ASP A 732 -16.69 5.10 3.55
CA ASP A 732 -15.92 6.16 2.88
C ASP A 732 -14.47 6.20 3.32
N ASP A 733 -13.64 6.63 2.37
CA ASP A 733 -12.25 6.97 2.55
C ASP A 733 -12.13 8.50 2.55
N VAL A 734 -11.73 9.09 3.69
CA VAL A 734 -11.56 10.54 3.81
C VAL A 734 -10.08 10.85 4.00
N LEU A 735 -9.53 11.61 3.06
CA LEU A 735 -8.12 12.02 3.02
C LEU A 735 -8.01 13.51 3.32
N VAL A 736 -6.94 13.90 4.03
CA VAL A 736 -6.59 15.29 4.27
C VAL A 736 -5.87 15.88 3.06
N HIS A 737 -5.79 17.21 2.99
CA HIS A 737 -5.08 17.90 1.91
C HIS A 737 -3.56 17.78 2.12
N PRO A 738 -2.73 17.85 1.06
CA PRO A 738 -1.28 17.81 1.21
C PRO A 738 -0.77 18.87 2.19
N GLY A 739 0.12 18.47 3.11
CA GLY A 739 0.62 19.35 4.19
C GLY A 739 -0.25 19.40 5.45
N TYR A 740 -1.38 18.70 5.47
CA TYR A 740 -2.22 18.52 6.66
C TYR A 740 -2.05 17.12 7.26
N VAL A 741 -2.45 16.97 8.52
CA VAL A 741 -2.49 15.70 9.26
C VAL A 741 -3.81 15.52 10.02
N LEU A 742 -4.16 14.27 10.27
CA LEU A 742 -5.31 13.85 11.05
C LEU A 742 -5.14 14.21 12.53
N THR A 743 -6.13 14.91 13.08
CA THR A 743 -6.16 15.36 14.48
C THR A 743 -7.47 15.04 15.18
N GLY A 744 -8.37 14.29 14.53
CA GLY A 744 -9.60 13.81 15.14
C GLY A 744 -10.55 13.14 14.15
N VAL A 745 -11.54 12.42 14.67
CA VAL A 745 -12.62 11.76 13.92
C VAL A 745 -13.94 11.92 14.67
N ARG A 746 -15.05 11.88 13.93
CA ARG A 746 -16.41 11.80 14.51
C ARG A 746 -17.38 11.16 13.52
N PHE A 747 -18.53 10.75 14.02
CA PHE A 747 -19.68 10.43 13.17
C PHE A 747 -20.64 11.62 13.10
N ARG A 748 -21.25 11.79 11.93
CA ARG A 748 -22.45 12.60 11.73
C ARG A 748 -23.54 11.75 11.06
N THR A 749 -24.74 12.30 10.96
CA THR A 749 -25.86 11.67 10.25
C THR A 749 -26.15 12.38 8.93
N LEU A 750 -26.02 11.68 7.80
CA LEU A 750 -26.52 12.12 6.51
C LEU A 750 -27.86 11.43 6.23
N GLY A 751 -28.96 12.13 6.54
CA GLY A 751 -30.31 11.53 6.49
C GLY A 751 -30.43 10.34 7.43
N ALA A 752 -30.49 9.12 6.87
CA ALA A 752 -30.58 7.86 7.62
C ALA A 752 -29.22 7.13 7.78
N HIS A 753 -28.14 7.68 7.22
CA HIS A 753 -26.81 7.07 7.17
C HIS A 753 -25.89 7.64 8.25
N LEU A 754 -25.08 6.77 8.87
CA LEU A 754 -23.91 7.15 9.65
C LEU A 754 -22.73 7.41 8.71
N ASN A 755 -22.20 8.63 8.75
CA ASN A 755 -21.16 9.12 7.86
C ASN A 755 -19.93 9.58 8.67
N LEU A 756 -18.73 9.26 8.19
CA LEU A 756 -17.46 9.58 8.84
C LEU A 756 -17.00 11.01 8.49
N GLU A 757 -16.66 11.79 9.51
CA GLU A 757 -15.90 13.04 9.35
C GLU A 757 -14.55 12.94 10.06
N ILE A 758 -13.55 13.60 9.49
CA ILE A 758 -12.20 13.72 10.04
C ILE A 758 -11.83 15.19 10.25
N ARG A 759 -10.97 15.46 11.24
CA ARG A 759 -10.43 16.80 11.52
C ARG A 759 -8.98 16.88 11.04
N MET A 760 -8.72 17.77 10.08
CA MET A 760 -7.38 18.04 9.56
C MET A 760 -6.79 19.33 10.14
N THR A 761 -5.48 19.33 10.40
CA THR A 761 -4.71 20.51 10.85
C THR A 761 -3.43 20.61 10.03
N GLU A 762 -2.99 21.81 9.67
CA GLU A 762 -1.75 22.04 8.89
C GLU A 762 -0.53 21.68 9.74
N MET A 763 0.51 21.12 9.12
CA MET A 763 1.73 20.66 9.80
C MET A 763 2.98 21.25 9.12
N ASN A 764 3.90 21.77 9.92
CA ASN A 764 5.26 22.04 9.47
C ASN A 764 6.08 20.75 9.59
N PHE A 765 6.37 20.11 8.45
CA PHE A 765 7.10 18.84 8.41
C PHE A 765 8.52 18.95 8.99
N THR A 766 9.21 20.08 8.81
CA THR A 766 10.59 20.23 9.30
C THR A 766 10.67 20.44 10.81
N SER A 767 9.85 21.31 11.39
CA SER A 767 9.86 21.48 12.86
C SER A 767 9.07 20.37 13.59
N GLY A 768 8.18 19.67 12.89
CA GLY A 768 7.30 18.69 13.53
C GLY A 768 6.22 19.36 14.37
N GLU A 769 5.71 20.52 13.94
CA GLU A 769 4.75 21.32 14.70
C GLU A 769 3.45 21.54 13.93
N LEU A 770 2.32 21.50 14.65
CA LEU A 770 1.02 21.89 14.12
C LEU A 770 0.91 23.41 13.93
N VAL A 771 0.60 23.82 12.71
CA VAL A 771 0.47 25.23 12.31
C VAL A 771 -0.96 25.69 12.57
N ASP A 772 -1.10 26.84 13.26
CA ASP A 772 -2.37 27.45 13.67
C ASP A 772 -3.46 26.44 14.12
N PRO A 773 -3.27 25.69 15.23
CA PRO A 773 -4.22 24.64 15.66
C PRO A 773 -5.68 25.10 15.86
N GLN A 774 -5.92 26.40 16.01
CA GLN A 774 -7.29 26.96 16.09
C GLN A 774 -8.01 27.01 14.74
N LYS A 775 -7.32 26.75 13.62
CA LYS A 775 -7.86 26.73 12.25
C LYS A 775 -8.14 25.32 11.73
N SER A 776 -8.11 24.28 12.57
CA SER A 776 -8.44 22.90 12.17
C SER A 776 -9.81 22.80 11.50
N ILE A 777 -9.89 21.99 10.43
CA ILE A 777 -11.09 21.89 9.56
C ILE A 777 -11.66 20.47 9.66
N TRP A 778 -12.98 20.37 9.80
CA TRP A 778 -13.70 19.10 9.65
C TRP A 778 -14.08 18.87 8.18
N ILE A 779 -13.77 17.68 7.66
CA ILE A 779 -14.11 17.24 6.30
C ILE A 779 -14.71 15.83 6.32
N GLY A 780 -15.53 15.50 5.33
CA GLY A 780 -16.16 14.19 5.15
C GLY A 780 -16.67 14.04 3.71
N ASN A 781 -17.16 12.84 3.35
CA ASN A 781 -17.76 12.64 2.03
C ASN A 781 -19.26 12.98 2.06
N ASP A 782 -19.63 14.03 1.33
CA ASP A 782 -21.02 14.50 1.17
C ASP A 782 -21.78 13.83 0.00
N GLU A 783 -21.15 12.94 -0.77
CA GLU A 783 -21.81 12.26 -1.88
C GLU A 783 -23.02 11.43 -1.39
N THR A 784 -24.15 11.58 -2.07
CA THR A 784 -25.42 10.89 -1.74
C THR A 784 -25.67 9.67 -2.63
N THR A 785 -25.04 9.60 -3.79
CA THR A 785 -25.20 8.54 -4.79
C THR A 785 -24.27 7.38 -4.47
N ARG A 786 -24.77 6.40 -3.71
CA ARG A 786 -23.96 5.31 -3.15
C ARG A 786 -24.48 3.94 -3.55
N THR A 787 -23.59 2.95 -3.63
CA THR A 787 -23.98 1.55 -3.90
C THR A 787 -24.14 0.75 -2.61
N GLU A 788 -25.26 0.02 -2.46
CA GLU A 788 -25.53 -0.81 -1.28
C GLU A 788 -24.80 -2.15 -1.40
N ILE A 789 -24.07 -2.54 -0.35
CA ILE A 789 -23.53 -3.90 -0.19
C ILE A 789 -24.61 -4.76 0.49
N PRO A 790 -25.19 -5.77 -0.20
CA PRO A 790 -26.30 -6.55 0.34
C PRO A 790 -25.82 -7.58 1.37
N LEU A 791 -26.39 -7.53 2.57
CA LEU A 791 -26.02 -8.41 3.70
C LEU A 791 -27.05 -9.54 3.96
N ARG A 792 -27.89 -9.85 2.97
CA ARG A 792 -28.99 -10.82 3.10
C ARG A 792 -28.49 -12.25 3.14
N TYR A 793 -29.10 -13.08 3.98
CA TYR A 793 -28.84 -14.53 4.10
C TYR A 793 -27.41 -14.91 4.51
N LEU A 794 -26.69 -14.03 5.21
CA LEU A 794 -25.32 -14.28 5.68
C LEU A 794 -25.28 -14.82 7.13
N ASP A 795 -24.27 -15.62 7.45
CA ASP A 795 -24.04 -16.18 8.80
C ASP A 795 -23.21 -15.25 9.71
N VAL A 796 -23.09 -15.62 10.99
CA VAL A 796 -22.33 -14.90 12.02
C VAL A 796 -20.83 -14.81 11.64
N PRO A 797 -20.21 -13.61 11.61
CA PRO A 797 -18.84 -13.41 11.11
C PRO A 797 -17.78 -14.26 11.80
N THR A 798 -17.90 -14.49 13.11
CA THR A 798 -16.92 -15.25 13.91
C THR A 798 -16.96 -16.76 13.67
N LEU A 799 -17.90 -17.26 12.86
CA LEU A 799 -17.99 -18.66 12.44
C LEU A 799 -17.28 -18.92 11.11
N ALA A 800 -16.73 -17.89 10.47
CA ALA A 800 -15.94 -17.98 9.25
C ALA A 800 -14.78 -19.00 9.37
N PRO A 801 -14.58 -19.90 8.38
CA PRO A 801 -13.45 -20.83 8.37
C PRO A 801 -12.09 -20.16 8.08
N ALA A 802 -12.08 -18.94 7.51
CA ALA A 802 -10.90 -18.22 7.06
C ALA A 802 -10.98 -16.72 7.46
N LYS A 803 -9.82 -16.04 7.43
CA LYS A 803 -9.70 -14.61 7.70
C LYS A 803 -10.40 -13.79 6.61
N SER A 804 -11.09 -12.73 6.99
CA SER A 804 -11.76 -11.81 6.07
C SER A 804 -10.79 -10.91 5.30
N THR A 805 -11.15 -10.61 4.06
CA THR A 805 -10.45 -9.66 3.18
C THR A 805 -11.36 -8.46 2.91
N PRO A 806 -10.81 -7.27 2.60
CA PRO A 806 -11.61 -6.12 2.17
C PRO A 806 -12.53 -6.50 1.00
N THR A 807 -13.80 -6.11 1.09
CA THR A 807 -14.85 -6.38 0.08
C THR A 807 -15.58 -5.12 -0.37
N SER A 808 -15.27 -3.96 0.21
CA SER A 808 -15.84 -2.65 -0.16
C SER A 808 -14.79 -1.69 -0.70
N THR A 809 -15.22 -0.78 -1.57
CA THR A 809 -14.50 0.45 -1.94
C THR A 809 -15.14 1.68 -1.31
N SER A 810 -14.47 2.84 -1.39
CA SER A 810 -15.08 4.14 -1.04
C SER A 810 -16.34 4.43 -1.87
N GLY A 811 -17.28 5.22 -1.33
CA GLY A 811 -18.56 5.53 -1.99
C GLY A 811 -19.61 4.42 -1.93
N GLN A 812 -19.37 3.39 -1.13
CA GLN A 812 -20.34 2.32 -0.85
C GLN A 812 -21.00 2.54 0.51
N TYR A 813 -22.09 1.82 0.76
CA TYR A 813 -22.72 1.77 2.08
C TYR A 813 -23.29 0.37 2.34
N LEU A 814 -23.58 0.08 3.60
CA LEU A 814 -24.31 -1.12 3.98
C LEU A 814 -25.36 -0.82 5.05
N ARG A 815 -26.28 -1.76 5.26
CA ARG A 815 -27.33 -1.65 6.29
C ARG A 815 -27.16 -2.74 7.33
N LEU A 816 -26.92 -2.36 8.58
CA LEU A 816 -26.90 -3.30 9.71
C LEU A 816 -28.22 -4.08 9.72
N GLY A 817 -28.15 -5.40 9.87
CA GLY A 817 -29.32 -6.27 9.71
C GLY A 817 -29.16 -7.59 10.45
N PRO A 818 -30.20 -8.43 10.50
CA PRO A 818 -30.09 -9.76 11.07
C PRO A 818 -29.30 -10.71 10.16
N THR A 819 -28.74 -11.76 10.75
CA THR A 819 -28.28 -12.96 10.06
C THR A 819 -29.39 -13.66 9.26
N GLY A 820 -29.00 -14.57 8.37
CA GLY A 820 -29.94 -15.36 7.57
C GLY A 820 -30.86 -16.22 8.44
N GLY A 821 -32.17 -16.19 8.17
CA GLY A 821 -33.18 -16.95 8.89
C GLY A 821 -32.89 -18.45 8.99
N ARG A 822 -32.48 -19.09 7.88
CA ARG A 822 -32.12 -20.53 7.87
C ARG A 822 -30.86 -20.83 8.68
N LEU A 823 -29.87 -19.93 8.67
CA LEU A 823 -28.55 -20.15 9.29
C LEU A 823 -28.57 -19.92 10.82
N ASP A 824 -29.33 -18.92 11.26
CA ASP A 824 -29.23 -18.39 12.63
C ASP A 824 -30.58 -17.85 13.18
N ALA A 825 -31.72 -18.25 12.59
CA ALA A 825 -33.06 -17.77 12.97
C ALA A 825 -33.20 -16.23 13.01
N ALA A 826 -32.37 -15.51 12.23
CA ALA A 826 -32.27 -14.05 12.22
C ALA A 826 -31.98 -13.43 13.60
N GLN A 827 -31.19 -14.08 14.46
CA GLN A 827 -31.02 -13.69 15.86
C GLN A 827 -29.84 -12.75 16.13
N THR A 828 -28.84 -12.71 15.26
CA THR A 828 -27.59 -11.97 15.45
C THR A 828 -27.54 -10.76 14.49
N THR A 829 -27.10 -9.60 14.96
CA THR A 829 -26.95 -8.40 14.11
C THR A 829 -25.58 -8.39 13.43
N ILE A 830 -25.56 -8.19 12.11
CA ILE A 830 -24.37 -8.19 11.25
C ILE A 830 -24.32 -6.95 10.34
N PRO A 831 -23.13 -6.57 9.82
CA PRO A 831 -21.79 -7.00 10.24
C PRO A 831 -21.49 -6.70 11.72
N PHE A 832 -20.45 -7.35 12.24
CA PHE A 832 -19.82 -6.91 13.49
C PHE A 832 -18.92 -5.69 13.23
N LEU A 833 -18.45 -5.02 14.28
CA LEU A 833 -17.46 -3.95 14.19
C LEU A 833 -16.10 -4.50 14.63
N ASP A 834 -15.04 -4.29 13.86
CA ASP A 834 -13.69 -4.69 14.24
C ASP A 834 -13.20 -3.78 15.38
N ALA A 835 -12.97 -4.38 16.55
CA ALA A 835 -12.55 -3.68 17.76
C ALA A 835 -11.05 -3.81 18.02
N GLN A 836 -10.27 -4.28 17.05
CA GLN A 836 -8.81 -4.29 17.13
C GLN A 836 -8.24 -2.86 16.96
N PRO A 837 -7.08 -2.56 17.55
CA PRO A 837 -6.39 -1.29 17.30
C PRO A 837 -5.84 -1.27 15.87
N VAL A 838 -6.22 -0.23 15.11
CA VAL A 838 -5.69 0.08 13.78
C VAL A 838 -4.69 1.23 13.93
N SER A 839 -3.48 0.87 14.34
CA SER A 839 -2.28 1.72 14.32
C SER A 839 -1.17 0.93 13.61
N PRO A 840 -0.41 1.55 12.70
CA PRO A 840 0.80 0.93 12.18
C PRO A 840 1.79 0.60 13.30
N MET A 841 2.66 -0.40 13.07
CA MET A 841 3.64 -0.87 14.04
C MET A 841 4.72 0.17 14.32
N GLN A 842 5.09 0.95 13.29
CA GLN A 842 5.83 2.19 13.43
C GLN A 842 4.82 3.36 13.34
N PRO A 843 4.53 4.05 14.46
CA PRO A 843 3.58 5.17 14.47
C PRO A 843 4.08 6.32 13.61
N VAL A 844 3.14 6.90 12.86
CA VAL A 844 3.35 8.07 12.00
C VAL A 844 2.11 8.96 12.09
N PRO A 845 2.20 10.25 11.70
CA PRO A 845 1.02 11.05 11.42
C PRO A 845 0.18 10.36 10.35
N LEU A 846 -1.14 10.51 10.43
CA LEU A 846 -2.06 9.96 9.45
C LEU A 846 -2.55 11.06 8.49
N ALA A 847 -2.58 10.75 7.20
CA ALA A 847 -3.16 11.58 6.15
C ALA A 847 -4.67 11.29 5.91
N GLY A 848 -5.29 10.43 6.71
CA GLY A 848 -6.72 10.17 6.58
C GLY A 848 -7.24 9.01 7.42
N ALA A 849 -8.55 8.83 7.35
CA ALA A 849 -9.26 7.70 7.95
C ALA A 849 -10.39 7.24 7.03
N GLY A 850 -10.75 5.96 7.14
CA GLY A 850 -11.91 5.43 6.45
C GLY A 850 -12.58 4.28 7.18
N LEU A 851 -13.72 3.86 6.66
CA LEU A 851 -14.41 2.64 7.07
C LEU A 851 -14.53 1.70 5.87
N MET A 852 -14.26 0.41 6.11
CA MET A 852 -14.41 -0.62 5.10
C MET A 852 -15.19 -1.82 5.64
N HIS A 853 -15.87 -2.53 4.75
CA HIS A 853 -16.40 -3.86 5.01
C HIS A 853 -15.38 -4.90 4.54
N LYS A 854 -15.02 -5.81 5.45
CA LYS A 854 -14.23 -7.01 5.12
C LYS A 854 -15.03 -8.27 5.43
N SER A 855 -15.03 -9.24 4.53
CA SER A 855 -15.76 -10.50 4.72
C SER A 855 -15.13 -11.67 3.95
N ILE A 856 -15.79 -12.82 4.04
CA ILE A 856 -15.68 -13.95 3.12
C ILE A 856 -17.10 -14.34 2.65
N PRO A 857 -17.26 -15.01 1.49
CA PRO A 857 -18.57 -15.41 0.99
C PRO A 857 -19.40 -16.21 2.02
N LYS A 858 -20.71 -15.92 2.09
CA LYS A 858 -21.71 -16.49 3.02
C LYS A 858 -21.66 -16.00 4.48
N TYR A 859 -20.72 -15.14 4.87
CA TYR A 859 -20.62 -14.60 6.24
C TYR A 859 -20.82 -13.08 6.28
N GLY A 860 -21.35 -12.56 7.38
CA GLY A 860 -21.75 -11.15 7.52
C GLY A 860 -20.60 -10.14 7.54
N GLY A 861 -19.37 -10.59 7.80
CA GLY A 861 -18.17 -9.75 7.83
C GLY A 861 -18.10 -8.74 8.98
N PHE A 862 -17.12 -7.83 8.86
CA PHE A 862 -16.84 -6.78 9.83
C PHE A 862 -16.81 -5.41 9.14
N ILE A 863 -17.35 -4.37 9.78
CA ILE A 863 -16.96 -2.98 9.50
C ILE A 863 -15.68 -2.72 10.29
N ALA A 864 -14.59 -2.41 9.60
CA ALA A 864 -13.31 -2.13 10.19
C ALA A 864 -12.89 -0.68 9.95
N PRO A 865 -12.26 -0.01 10.94
CA PRO A 865 -11.51 1.20 10.67
C PRO A 865 -10.34 0.88 9.74
N LYS A 866 -9.99 1.85 8.91
CA LYS A 866 -8.71 1.90 8.21
C LYS A 866 -8.12 3.30 8.31
N VAL A 867 -6.80 3.38 8.23
CA VAL A 867 -6.05 4.62 8.33
C VAL A 867 -5.18 4.80 7.10
N PHE A 868 -4.91 6.04 6.73
CA PHE A 868 -3.99 6.37 5.66
C PHE A 868 -2.78 7.04 6.27
N THR A 869 -1.59 6.49 6.06
CA THR A 869 -0.33 7.02 6.60
C THR A 869 0.07 8.29 5.87
N TYR A 870 0.81 9.19 6.54
CA TYR A 870 1.34 10.38 5.89
C TYR A 870 2.31 10.03 4.75
N ASP A 871 2.20 10.75 3.63
CA ASP A 871 3.08 10.56 2.48
C ASP A 871 4.36 11.38 2.63
N PHE A 872 5.46 10.67 2.87
CA PHE A 872 6.79 11.27 2.99
C PHE A 872 7.44 11.59 1.63
N GLY A 873 6.90 11.05 0.52
CA GLY A 873 7.46 11.17 -0.83
C GLY A 873 7.73 12.61 -1.29
N PRO A 874 6.77 13.56 -1.12
CA PRO A 874 6.99 14.97 -1.44
C PRO A 874 8.10 15.68 -0.65
N HIS A 875 8.53 15.11 0.49
CA HIS A 875 9.61 15.65 1.32
C HIS A 875 10.99 15.06 0.96
N ILE A 876 11.05 14.04 0.10
CA ILE A 876 12.31 13.49 -0.40
C ILE A 876 12.87 14.48 -1.43
N GLN A 877 14.02 15.09 -1.12
CA GLN A 877 14.56 16.19 -1.92
C GLN A 877 15.42 15.69 -3.07
N VAL A 878 14.90 15.79 -4.29
CA VAL A 878 15.69 15.62 -5.52
C VAL A 878 16.64 16.81 -5.68
N PRO A 879 17.96 16.59 -5.83
CA PRO A 879 18.93 17.62 -6.20
C PRO A 879 18.48 18.44 -7.41
N THR A 880 18.41 19.77 -7.26
CA THR A 880 18.15 20.71 -8.35
C THR A 880 19.45 21.22 -8.96
N ASP A 881 19.40 21.67 -10.21
CA ASP A 881 20.55 22.25 -10.91
C ASP A 881 21.12 23.46 -10.16
N ASP A 882 20.28 24.29 -9.54
CA ASP A 882 20.71 25.41 -8.69
C ASP A 882 21.48 24.95 -7.43
N TRP A 883 21.09 23.83 -6.83
CA TRP A 883 21.80 23.24 -5.68
C TRP A 883 23.14 22.64 -6.12
N LEU A 884 23.16 21.95 -7.27
CA LEU A 884 24.38 21.42 -7.88
C LEU A 884 25.38 22.55 -8.20
N ALA A 885 24.91 23.64 -8.80
CA ALA A 885 25.71 24.81 -9.12
C ALA A 885 26.23 25.52 -7.86
N ALA A 886 25.38 25.76 -6.86
CA ALA A 886 25.78 26.39 -5.60
C ALA A 886 26.81 25.55 -4.82
N GLU A 887 26.70 24.21 -4.85
CA GLU A 887 27.70 23.32 -4.26
C GLU A 887 29.05 23.35 -5.02
N GLU A 888 29.04 23.54 -6.34
CA GLU A 888 30.26 23.62 -7.16
C GLU A 888 30.95 24.97 -7.02
N GLU A 889 30.21 26.08 -7.05
CA GLU A 889 30.72 27.41 -6.75
C GLU A 889 31.35 27.46 -5.36
N ALA A 890 30.66 26.95 -4.33
CA ALA A 890 31.16 26.91 -2.96
C ALA A 890 32.42 26.06 -2.77
N ARG A 891 32.78 25.17 -3.72
CA ARG A 891 34.03 24.40 -3.71
C ARG A 891 35.12 25.05 -4.58
N ASN A 892 34.75 25.81 -5.61
CA ASN A 892 35.69 26.52 -6.48
C ASN A 892 36.25 27.80 -5.85
N VAL A 893 35.48 28.48 -4.98
CA VAL A 893 35.96 29.60 -4.15
C VAL A 893 37.13 29.19 -3.23
N ASN A 894 37.28 27.89 -2.92
CA ASN A 894 38.38 27.36 -2.10
C ASN A 894 39.54 26.75 -2.91
N ASN A 895 39.59 26.95 -4.24
CA ASN A 895 40.72 26.58 -5.11
C ASN A 895 41.38 27.80 -5.78
N GLY A 896 41.12 29.02 -5.28
CA GLY A 896 41.64 30.29 -5.80
C GLY A 896 42.56 30.99 -4.82
#